data_AF-R7Q444-F1
#
_entry.id   AF-R7Q444-F1
#
_cell.length_a   1.000
_cell.length_b   1.000
_cell.length_c   1.000
_cell.angle_alpha   90.00
_cell.angle_beta   90.00
_cell.angle_gamma   90.00
#
_symmetry.space_group_name_H-M   'P 1'
#
loop_
_entity.id
_entity.type
_entity.pdbx_description
1 polymer ?
#
loop_
_entity_poly.entity_id
_entity_poly.type
_entity_poly.pdbx_seq_one_letter_code
_entity_poly.pdbx_strand_id
1 'polypeptide(L)'
;MTSLLLLLVLPALALSATPKCPSPPSFPSHFTLTHRLPLAAVPRARRYLSAPHVFRLLFADSVVRVRALNRTHYRLLDIHAHPLVVSLHRRGPAAHLRFAAHHPRCFPVPLHSASLDLSLLPRARFRIAFRAPHINRPRPRRARNLYARARVEQMLAHVHAVLGSRRCSATLPHISALCNNLRFPHYGMARVPQLAHPKRGKLTLRHRLPNPRLVSNALCKDVSHAHAPRRLNFLMVVFGQFLDHDIVLTPSGEHQKRHAPFSALNKRTARQRMSFLRSDILALPKCCDKDYAIVTTKHKGTSPFNQITAFVDASGIYGSTPLRMRALRSFKHGKLIMSRYKGHLLLPRNSKRHLFYTLDNANRPNDPALFAAGDVRANENPVLTSLHTIFVREHNRVCNLLVAALSDQNKPLQTDEWLFQQARKVVMAELQNIVYNEFLPAVLGESALPEYTGYDPKVDATMNLLFTTAAYRWGHSAVRNDLLVRDFYGRTYKEPFQNAFFNTKLFETVGVEKWLLGAMHSRAMDVDLEHVDSIRDFLFSPKKRGTLDLVALNIQRGRDHELPSYLAARKLYGLSGGLEDIPKNLQERILAVYRKPHHIDAFVGGLAERKVHESLLGPLLHKIVVDQFLRLRDGDRFFYSNMKWGKFMSGLDIVKQIQMHEVRLADVIQLNTRIKESHMPSKDGAMKVAA
;
A
#
# COMPACT_ATOMS: atom_id res chain seq x y z
N MET A 1 24.46 51.07 -13.68
CA MET A 1 25.02 50.88 -15.04
C MET A 1 24.19 49.77 -15.68
N THR A 2 23.20 50.06 -16.54
CA THR A 2 23.31 50.45 -17.98
C THR A 2 23.84 49.28 -18.83
N SER A 3 23.16 48.80 -19.88
CA SER A 3 22.06 49.35 -20.72
C SER A 3 20.99 48.25 -21.02
N LEU A 4 19.74 48.49 -21.46
CA LEU A 4 19.24 49.25 -22.65
C LEU A 4 19.84 48.64 -23.95
N LEU A 5 19.17 48.45 -25.11
CA LEU A 5 17.97 49.00 -25.80
C LEU A 5 17.61 47.96 -26.94
N LEU A 6 16.53 47.91 -27.76
CA LEU A 6 15.28 48.68 -28.02
C LEU A 6 14.23 47.81 -28.84
N LEU A 7 12.99 48.33 -28.97
CA LEU A 7 11.86 48.25 -29.97
C LEU A 7 12.06 47.64 -31.41
N LEU A 8 11.09 47.42 -32.35
CA LEU A 8 9.59 47.55 -32.47
C LEU A 8 9.01 46.85 -33.76
N VAL A 9 7.66 46.75 -33.83
CA VAL A 9 6.75 46.96 -35.02
C VAL A 9 6.38 45.82 -36.01
N LEU A 10 5.16 46.02 -36.57
CA LEU A 10 4.28 45.24 -37.47
C LEU A 10 4.15 45.96 -38.85
N PRO A 11 3.17 45.72 -39.78
CA PRO A 11 2.28 44.57 -40.11
C PRO A 11 2.23 44.22 -41.64
N ALA A 12 1.28 43.33 -42.00
CA ALA A 12 0.35 43.44 -43.15
C ALA A 12 0.64 42.85 -44.56
N LEU A 13 -0.33 42.03 -45.03
CA LEU A 13 -0.86 41.86 -46.42
C LEU A 13 0.08 41.34 -47.54
N ALA A 14 -0.36 40.69 -48.64
CA ALA A 14 -1.55 39.86 -48.93
C ALA A 14 -1.40 39.08 -50.26
N LEU A 15 -2.35 38.16 -50.53
CA LEU A 15 -2.79 37.61 -51.84
C LEU A 15 -1.97 36.57 -52.65
N SER A 16 -2.66 35.44 -52.89
CA SER A 16 -2.74 34.58 -54.09
C SER A 16 -1.49 34.19 -54.93
N ALA A 17 -1.24 32.87 -54.99
CA ALA A 17 -1.33 32.08 -56.24
C ALA A 17 -1.41 30.57 -55.95
N THR A 18 -1.97 29.79 -56.89
CA THR A 18 -1.72 28.33 -57.02
C THR A 18 -1.49 28.02 -58.49
N PRO A 19 -0.58 27.08 -58.83
CA PRO A 19 -1.09 25.77 -59.25
C PRO A 19 -0.20 24.54 -58.92
N LYS A 20 -0.87 23.38 -58.80
CA LYS A 20 -0.45 22.00 -59.15
C LYS A 20 0.94 21.48 -58.71
N CYS A 21 0.93 20.47 -57.83
CA CYS A 21 2.00 19.48 -57.69
C CYS A 21 1.70 18.19 -58.50
N PRO A 22 2.73 17.47 -58.99
CA PRO A 22 2.64 16.04 -59.29
C PRO A 22 2.86 15.19 -58.01
N SER A 23 2.33 13.96 -58.02
CA SER A 23 2.69 12.82 -57.13
C SER A 23 3.66 11.89 -57.90
N PRO A 24 4.23 10.77 -57.37
CA PRO A 24 3.98 9.94 -56.16
C PRO A 24 5.20 9.89 -55.19
N PRO A 25 5.37 8.96 -54.20
CA PRO A 25 4.55 7.80 -53.80
C PRO A 25 4.01 7.83 -52.34
N SER A 26 3.32 6.76 -51.95
CA SER A 26 2.46 6.70 -50.76
C SER A 26 2.92 5.70 -49.70
N PHE A 27 2.76 6.07 -48.41
CA PHE A 27 2.82 5.16 -47.27
C PHE A 27 1.52 5.28 -46.43
N PRO A 28 0.95 4.16 -45.91
CA PRO A 28 -0.37 4.17 -45.29
C PRO A 28 -0.38 4.65 -43.82
N SER A 29 -1.11 5.73 -43.55
CA SER A 29 -1.21 6.38 -42.23
C SER A 29 -2.28 5.77 -41.31
N HIS A 30 -2.19 4.47 -41.02
CA HIS A 30 -3.23 3.73 -40.29
C HIS A 30 -2.67 2.78 -39.21
N PHE A 31 -3.01 3.02 -37.95
CA PHE A 31 -2.98 1.99 -36.90
C PHE A 31 -4.39 1.44 -36.64
N THR A 32 -4.56 0.12 -36.57
CA THR A 32 -5.90 -0.52 -36.49
C THR A 32 -5.93 -1.61 -35.42
N LEU A 33 -6.60 -1.35 -34.29
CA LEU A 33 -6.77 -2.34 -33.23
C LEU A 33 -7.95 -3.28 -33.57
N THR A 34 -7.65 -4.51 -33.98
CA THR A 34 -8.64 -5.40 -34.62
C THR A 34 -9.13 -6.49 -33.67
N HIS A 35 -10.30 -6.31 -33.05
CA HIS A 35 -11.06 -7.42 -32.47
C HIS A 35 -12.04 -8.02 -33.49
N ARG A 36 -12.13 -9.36 -33.54
CA ARG A 36 -13.20 -10.12 -34.21
C ARG A 36 -14.26 -10.54 -33.20
N LEU A 37 -15.52 -10.60 -33.62
CA LEU A 37 -16.64 -11.15 -32.85
C LEU A 37 -17.41 -12.17 -33.71
N PRO A 38 -17.79 -13.35 -33.18
CA PRO A 38 -18.62 -14.32 -33.91
C PRO A 38 -20.03 -13.80 -34.22
N LEU A 39 -20.56 -14.15 -35.39
CA LEU A 39 -21.76 -13.52 -35.98
C LEU A 39 -23.09 -13.88 -35.29
N ALA A 40 -23.16 -15.01 -34.57
CA ALA A 40 -24.41 -15.59 -34.06
C ALA A 40 -25.19 -14.72 -33.05
N ALA A 41 -24.56 -13.71 -32.44
CA ALA A 41 -25.17 -12.89 -31.38
C ALA A 41 -25.97 -11.66 -31.87
N VAL A 42 -25.97 -11.36 -33.18
CA VAL A 42 -26.48 -10.08 -33.72
C VAL A 42 -28.02 -9.94 -33.77
N PRO A 43 -28.83 -10.96 -34.15
CA PRO A 43 -30.26 -10.74 -34.44
C PRO A 43 -31.11 -10.19 -33.28
N ARG A 44 -30.86 -10.64 -32.04
CA ARG A 44 -31.69 -10.26 -30.87
C ARG A 44 -31.49 -8.81 -30.38
N ALA A 45 -30.50 -8.08 -30.89
CA ALA A 45 -30.25 -6.70 -30.47
C ALA A 45 -31.27 -5.68 -31.03
N ARG A 46 -31.95 -5.98 -32.15
CA ARG A 46 -32.80 -5.01 -32.88
C ARG A 46 -34.10 -4.61 -32.17
N ARG A 47 -34.70 -5.46 -31.32
CA ARG A 47 -36.01 -5.22 -30.68
C ARG A 47 -35.96 -4.43 -29.36
N TYR A 48 -34.78 -4.08 -28.83
CA TYR A 48 -34.63 -3.46 -27.50
C TYR A 48 -34.15 -1.98 -27.53
N LEU A 49 -34.08 -1.35 -28.70
CA LEU A 49 -33.48 -0.01 -28.88
C LEU A 49 -34.48 1.09 -29.28
N SER A 50 -35.79 0.82 -29.23
CA SER A 50 -36.87 1.74 -29.63
C SER A 50 -37.64 2.38 -28.47
N ALA A 51 -37.18 2.24 -27.22
CA ALA A 51 -37.85 2.79 -26.02
C ALA A 51 -37.22 4.13 -25.58
N PRO A 52 -37.92 5.29 -25.68
CA PRO A 52 -37.29 6.60 -25.46
C PRO A 52 -36.84 6.87 -24.01
N HIS A 53 -37.53 6.31 -23.01
CA HIS A 53 -37.43 6.75 -21.61
C HIS A 53 -36.15 6.36 -20.87
N VAL A 54 -35.22 5.62 -21.49
CA VAL A 54 -33.98 5.16 -20.85
C VAL A 54 -32.83 6.19 -20.95
N PHE A 55 -32.88 7.13 -21.90
CA PHE A 55 -31.71 7.92 -22.28
C PHE A 55 -31.56 9.31 -21.63
N ARG A 56 -32.60 9.88 -21.01
CA ARG A 56 -32.53 11.20 -20.33
C ARG A 56 -31.71 11.23 -19.03
N LEU A 57 -31.21 10.09 -18.53
CA LEU A 57 -30.59 9.97 -17.19
C LEU A 57 -29.04 9.91 -17.17
N LEU A 58 -28.35 10.19 -18.28
CA LEU A 58 -26.89 10.03 -18.37
C LEU A 58 -26.08 11.29 -18.73
N PHE A 59 -26.68 12.29 -19.34
CA PHE A 59 -26.02 13.52 -19.79
C PHE A 59 -26.95 14.72 -19.55
N ALA A 60 -26.44 15.73 -18.86
CA ALA A 60 -26.97 17.08 -18.98
C ALA A 60 -26.37 17.69 -20.26
N ASP A 61 -27.21 18.37 -21.04
CA ASP A 61 -26.83 19.38 -22.03
C ASP A 61 -25.83 18.93 -23.11
N SER A 62 -26.11 17.80 -23.77
CA SER A 62 -25.39 17.38 -24.98
C SER A 62 -26.29 16.59 -25.94
N VAL A 63 -26.51 17.12 -27.14
CA VAL A 63 -27.38 16.51 -28.17
C VAL A 63 -26.62 15.41 -28.92
N VAL A 64 -26.88 14.14 -28.57
CA VAL A 64 -26.32 12.98 -29.26
C VAL A 64 -27.14 12.67 -30.51
N ARG A 65 -26.62 12.98 -31.70
CA ARG A 65 -27.20 12.52 -32.98
C ARG A 65 -26.70 11.10 -33.30
N VAL A 66 -27.64 10.18 -33.49
CA VAL A 66 -27.38 8.80 -33.95
C VAL A 66 -28.04 8.63 -35.33
N ARG A 67 -27.27 8.22 -36.34
CA ARG A 67 -27.79 8.00 -37.70
C ARG A 67 -27.55 6.54 -38.10
N ALA A 68 -28.63 5.80 -38.35
CA ALA A 68 -28.55 4.52 -39.03
C ALA A 68 -28.42 4.77 -40.54
N LEU A 69 -27.37 4.24 -41.16
CA LEU A 69 -27.16 4.34 -42.61
C LEU A 69 -27.54 2.99 -43.25
N ASN A 70 -28.29 3.03 -44.35
CA ASN A 70 -28.84 1.84 -44.98
C ASN A 70 -28.09 1.51 -46.28
N ARG A 71 -27.67 0.25 -46.40
CA ARG A 71 -27.15 -0.43 -47.61
C ARG A 71 -26.43 0.43 -48.67
N THR A 72 -25.14 0.67 -48.44
CA THR A 72 -24.07 0.06 -49.29
C THR A 72 -22.72 0.18 -48.55
N HIS A 73 -21.83 -0.79 -48.77
CA HIS A 73 -20.44 -0.86 -48.28
C HIS A 73 -20.14 -0.51 -46.80
N TYR A 74 -20.00 -1.57 -46.00
CA TYR A 74 -19.09 -1.68 -44.85
C TYR A 74 -19.27 -0.78 -43.60
N ARG A 75 -20.22 0.16 -43.51
CA ARG A 75 -20.61 0.84 -42.25
C ARG A 75 -21.97 0.34 -41.71
N LEU A 76 -22.15 0.42 -40.39
CA LEU A 76 -23.36 -0.04 -39.67
C LEU A 76 -23.92 0.99 -38.67
N LEU A 77 -23.06 1.75 -38.00
CA LEU A 77 -23.45 2.76 -37.02
C LEU A 77 -22.30 3.75 -36.83
N ASP A 78 -22.61 5.05 -36.82
CA ASP A 78 -21.69 6.11 -36.42
C ASP A 78 -22.27 6.84 -35.20
N ILE A 79 -21.42 7.10 -34.20
CA ILE A 79 -21.76 7.89 -33.01
C ILE A 79 -20.81 9.09 -32.95
N HIS A 80 -21.39 10.29 -32.99
CA HIS A 80 -20.66 11.55 -32.90
C HIS A 80 -20.74 12.11 -31.48
N ALA A 81 -19.59 12.23 -30.82
CA ALA A 81 -19.46 12.90 -29.54
C ALA A 81 -18.15 13.70 -29.54
N HIS A 82 -18.23 14.98 -29.91
CA HIS A 82 -17.07 15.83 -30.21
C HIS A 82 -16.04 15.80 -29.07
N PRO A 83 -14.73 15.54 -29.32
CA PRO A 83 -14.06 15.42 -30.62
C PRO A 83 -13.86 13.97 -31.13
N LEU A 84 -14.55 12.98 -30.56
CA LEU A 84 -14.36 11.56 -30.86
C LEU A 84 -15.43 11.04 -31.85
N VAL A 85 -14.98 10.35 -32.91
CA VAL A 85 -15.86 9.58 -33.80
C VAL A 85 -15.65 8.10 -33.57
N VAL A 86 -16.75 7.36 -33.36
CA VAL A 86 -16.74 5.90 -33.20
C VAL A 86 -17.59 5.28 -34.31
N SER A 87 -16.93 4.59 -35.25
CA SER A 87 -17.55 3.92 -36.39
C SER A 87 -17.58 2.41 -36.18
N LEU A 88 -18.75 1.78 -36.34
CA LEU A 88 -18.90 0.34 -36.44
C LEU A 88 -18.90 -0.08 -37.92
N HIS A 89 -17.91 -0.89 -38.28
CA HIS A 89 -17.73 -1.44 -39.63
C HIS A 89 -18.04 -2.94 -39.68
N ARG A 90 -18.38 -3.43 -40.88
CA ARG A 90 -18.46 -4.87 -41.20
C ARG A 90 -17.47 -5.18 -42.32
N ARG A 91 -16.75 -6.30 -42.24
CA ARG A 91 -15.91 -6.81 -43.34
C ARG A 91 -16.03 -8.34 -43.38
N GLY A 92 -16.73 -8.85 -44.39
CA GLY A 92 -17.13 -10.27 -44.46
C GLY A 92 -17.99 -10.69 -43.25
N PRO A 93 -17.67 -11.83 -42.58
CA PRO A 93 -18.40 -12.30 -41.41
C PRO A 93 -18.01 -11.59 -40.10
N ALA A 94 -17.02 -10.69 -40.11
CA ALA A 94 -16.57 -9.97 -38.91
C ALA A 94 -17.12 -8.53 -38.85
N ALA A 95 -17.33 -8.04 -37.63
CA ALA A 95 -17.55 -6.62 -37.33
C ALA A 95 -16.34 -6.04 -36.60
N HIS A 96 -16.03 -4.77 -36.86
CA HIS A 96 -14.84 -4.06 -36.38
C HIS A 96 -15.22 -2.67 -35.86
N LEU A 97 -14.69 -2.29 -34.71
CA LEU A 97 -14.81 -0.94 -34.16
C LEU A 97 -13.59 -0.11 -34.57
N ARG A 98 -13.82 1.11 -35.07
CA ARG A 98 -12.77 2.06 -35.43
C ARG A 98 -13.00 3.37 -34.70
N PHE A 99 -11.92 3.91 -34.12
CA PHE A 99 -11.89 5.20 -33.46
C PHE A 99 -11.14 6.18 -34.36
N ALA A 100 -11.66 7.40 -34.51
CA ALA A 100 -10.98 8.48 -35.21
C ALA A 100 -11.06 9.77 -34.39
N ALA A 101 -9.96 10.51 -34.38
CA ALA A 101 -9.87 11.91 -33.99
C ALA A 101 -9.48 12.71 -35.24
N HIS A 102 -10.00 13.93 -35.37
CA HIS A 102 -9.70 14.77 -36.53
C HIS A 102 -8.38 15.54 -36.35
N HIS A 103 -7.65 15.68 -37.45
CA HIS A 103 -6.36 16.36 -37.66
C HIS A 103 -5.08 15.77 -37.01
N PRO A 104 -4.13 15.29 -37.84
CA PRO A 104 -2.72 15.08 -37.49
C PRO A 104 -1.82 16.24 -37.96
N ARG A 105 -0.52 16.12 -37.65
CA ARG A 105 0.64 16.99 -38.02
C ARG A 105 0.88 18.23 -37.15
N CYS A 106 1.79 18.10 -36.19
CA CYS A 106 2.88 19.05 -35.94
C CYS A 106 4.00 18.43 -35.07
N PHE A 107 5.26 18.75 -35.43
CA PHE A 107 6.55 18.48 -34.78
C PHE A 107 7.06 17.02 -34.51
N PRO A 108 8.40 16.78 -34.53
CA PRO A 108 9.01 15.46 -34.32
C PRO A 108 10.00 15.38 -33.11
N VAL A 109 10.52 14.16 -32.88
CA VAL A 109 11.64 13.81 -31.97
C VAL A 109 11.35 14.03 -30.45
N PRO A 110 12.30 13.89 -29.49
CA PRO A 110 12.07 13.02 -28.34
C PRO A 110 11.67 13.75 -27.04
N LEU A 111 10.97 13.06 -26.14
CA LEU A 111 10.55 13.60 -24.84
C LEU A 111 11.69 13.66 -23.80
N HIS A 112 12.62 14.59 -24.00
CA HIS A 112 13.23 15.36 -22.92
C HIS A 112 12.49 16.71 -22.79
N SER A 113 12.17 17.11 -21.55
CA SER A 113 11.83 18.48 -21.12
C SER A 113 10.96 19.37 -22.06
N ALA A 114 9.66 19.46 -21.77
CA ALA A 114 8.83 20.62 -22.11
C ALA A 114 7.70 20.82 -21.08
N SER A 115 7.36 22.07 -20.79
CA SER A 115 6.25 22.48 -19.92
C SER A 115 4.96 22.72 -20.70
N LEU A 116 3.80 22.66 -20.04
CA LEU A 116 2.51 23.04 -20.61
C LEU A 116 1.87 24.15 -19.77
N ASP A 117 1.46 25.25 -20.42
CA ASP A 117 0.55 26.22 -19.80
C ASP A 117 -0.85 25.58 -19.66
N LEU A 118 -1.54 25.88 -18.56
CA LEU A 118 -2.82 25.28 -18.16
C LEU A 118 -3.93 26.33 -17.95
N SER A 119 -3.70 27.59 -18.31
CA SER A 119 -4.61 28.72 -18.13
C SER A 119 -5.98 28.61 -18.82
N LEU A 120 -6.13 27.75 -19.85
CA LEU A 120 -7.27 27.81 -20.80
C LEU A 120 -8.31 26.66 -20.73
N LEU A 121 -8.31 25.77 -19.73
CA LEU A 121 -9.27 24.63 -19.69
C LEU A 121 -10.15 24.51 -18.41
N PRO A 122 -11.14 25.41 -18.23
CA PRO A 122 -12.18 25.26 -17.22
C PRO A 122 -13.29 24.26 -17.64
N ARG A 123 -13.43 23.18 -16.86
CA ARG A 123 -14.67 22.38 -16.66
C ARG A 123 -15.13 21.45 -17.82
N ALA A 124 -14.39 20.37 -18.09
CA ALA A 124 -14.93 19.17 -18.77
C ALA A 124 -14.95 17.94 -17.83
N ARG A 125 -16.00 17.09 -17.90
CA ARG A 125 -16.12 15.82 -17.14
C ARG A 125 -16.34 14.64 -18.09
N PHE A 126 -15.31 13.82 -18.31
CA PHE A 126 -15.40 12.63 -19.16
C PHE A 126 -16.06 11.43 -18.45
N ARG A 127 -16.69 10.56 -19.23
CA ARG A 127 -17.33 9.32 -18.74
C ARG A 127 -17.00 8.16 -19.69
N ILE A 128 -16.31 7.14 -19.19
CA ILE A 128 -15.89 5.96 -19.97
C ILE A 128 -16.71 4.75 -19.53
N ALA A 129 -17.14 3.92 -20.48
CA ALA A 129 -17.90 2.71 -20.24
C ALA A 129 -17.22 1.49 -20.89
N PHE A 130 -17.01 0.43 -20.12
CA PHE A 130 -16.50 -0.85 -20.60
C PHE A 130 -17.50 -1.98 -20.34
N ARG A 131 -17.59 -2.92 -21.28
CA ARG A 131 -18.36 -4.16 -21.13
C ARG A 131 -17.49 -5.17 -20.36
N ALA A 132 -17.91 -5.55 -19.16
CA ALA A 132 -17.19 -6.55 -18.38
C ALA A 132 -17.10 -7.90 -19.13
N PRO A 133 -16.01 -8.67 -18.98
CA PRO A 133 -15.88 -10.00 -19.59
C PRO A 133 -16.96 -10.97 -19.04
N HIS A 134 -17.20 -12.06 -19.76
CA HIS A 134 -18.24 -13.03 -19.45
C HIS A 134 -18.02 -13.71 -18.09
N ILE A 135 -18.69 -13.19 -17.05
CA ILE A 135 -18.78 -13.81 -15.73
C ILE A 135 -19.98 -14.76 -15.73
N ASN A 136 -19.71 -16.06 -15.90
CA ASN A 136 -20.69 -17.16 -16.05
C ASN A 136 -21.53 -17.49 -14.78
N ARG A 137 -21.84 -16.50 -13.93
CA ARG A 137 -22.90 -16.59 -12.90
C ARG A 137 -23.62 -15.25 -12.78
N PRO A 138 -24.95 -15.24 -12.51
CA PRO A 138 -25.70 -14.01 -12.29
C PRO A 138 -25.23 -13.32 -11.01
N ARG A 139 -24.41 -12.26 -11.16
CA ARG A 139 -24.17 -11.29 -10.08
C ARG A 139 -25.24 -10.19 -10.15
N PRO A 140 -25.76 -9.67 -9.02
CA PRO A 140 -26.67 -8.53 -9.01
C PRO A 140 -26.14 -7.36 -9.85
N ARG A 141 -27.02 -6.74 -10.65
CA ARG A 141 -26.67 -5.69 -11.63
C ARG A 141 -25.88 -4.52 -11.01
N ARG A 142 -26.21 -4.14 -9.77
CA ARG A 142 -25.49 -3.12 -8.97
C ARG A 142 -24.02 -3.48 -8.72
N ALA A 143 -23.71 -4.73 -8.35
CA ALA A 143 -22.36 -5.17 -8.03
C ALA A 143 -21.43 -5.23 -9.26
N ARG A 144 -21.97 -5.63 -10.43
CA ARG A 144 -21.22 -5.58 -11.71
C ARG A 144 -20.81 -4.14 -12.07
N ASN A 145 -21.71 -3.18 -11.87
CA ASN A 145 -21.45 -1.76 -12.15
C ASN A 145 -20.41 -1.15 -11.19
N LEU A 146 -20.45 -1.49 -9.91
CA LEU A 146 -19.47 -1.02 -8.91
C LEU A 146 -18.05 -1.52 -9.23
N TYR A 147 -17.90 -2.82 -9.56
CA TYR A 147 -16.60 -3.40 -9.95
C TYR A 147 -16.02 -2.72 -11.20
N ALA A 148 -16.84 -2.51 -12.23
CA ALA A 148 -16.42 -1.85 -13.47
C ALA A 148 -15.96 -0.39 -13.22
N ARG A 149 -16.71 0.38 -12.41
CA ARG A 149 -16.30 1.75 -12.02
C ARG A 149 -14.99 1.77 -11.25
N ALA A 150 -14.79 0.85 -10.30
CA ALA A 150 -13.55 0.77 -9.51
C ALA A 150 -12.31 0.49 -10.38
N ARG A 151 -12.42 -0.41 -11.38
CA ARG A 151 -11.33 -0.67 -12.33
C ARG A 151 -11.08 0.50 -13.28
N VAL A 152 -12.13 1.20 -13.74
CA VAL A 152 -11.97 2.44 -14.54
C VAL A 152 -11.28 3.55 -13.73
N GLU A 153 -11.62 3.73 -12.46
CA GLU A 153 -10.97 4.70 -11.58
C GLU A 153 -9.50 4.34 -11.28
N GLN A 154 -9.17 3.06 -11.14
CA GLN A 154 -7.79 2.59 -11.01
C GLN A 154 -6.97 2.87 -12.28
N MET A 155 -7.54 2.60 -13.46
CA MET A 155 -6.90 2.91 -14.76
C MET A 155 -6.73 4.42 -14.97
N LEU A 156 -7.76 5.21 -14.68
CA LEU A 156 -7.71 6.68 -14.77
C LEU A 156 -6.70 7.27 -13.79
N ALA A 157 -6.59 6.74 -12.57
CA ALA A 157 -5.56 7.17 -11.62
C ALA A 157 -4.15 6.96 -12.20
N HIS A 158 -3.86 5.79 -12.79
CA HIS A 158 -2.59 5.53 -13.46
C HIS A 158 -2.34 6.48 -14.64
N VAL A 159 -3.33 6.66 -15.53
CA VAL A 159 -3.23 7.60 -16.67
C VAL A 159 -2.99 9.04 -16.20
N HIS A 160 -3.68 9.49 -15.16
CA HIS A 160 -3.47 10.81 -14.57
C HIS A 160 -2.12 10.98 -13.88
N ALA A 161 -1.57 9.92 -13.27
CA ALA A 161 -0.25 9.94 -12.65
C ALA A 161 0.88 10.04 -13.70
N VAL A 162 0.67 9.46 -14.89
CA VAL A 162 1.60 9.54 -16.03
C VAL A 162 1.45 10.85 -16.82
N LEU A 163 0.24 11.42 -16.91
CA LEU A 163 -0.06 12.60 -17.72
C LEU A 163 -0.28 13.91 -16.93
N GLY A 164 -0.12 13.90 -15.59
CA GLY A 164 -0.32 15.06 -14.70
C GLY A 164 -1.76 15.63 -14.63
N SER A 165 -2.70 15.07 -15.39
CA SER A 165 -3.91 15.75 -15.86
C SER A 165 -5.13 15.73 -14.92
N ARG A 166 -4.93 15.72 -13.60
CA ARG A 166 -6.04 15.56 -12.63
C ARG A 166 -6.28 16.81 -11.81
N ARG A 167 -7.57 17.11 -11.56
CA ARG A 167 -7.98 17.92 -10.41
C ARG A 167 -7.69 17.14 -9.12
N CYS A 168 -6.48 17.33 -8.59
CA CYS A 168 -6.08 16.84 -7.29
C CYS A 168 -6.97 17.43 -6.19
N SER A 169 -7.31 16.65 -5.16
CA SER A 169 -8.09 17.15 -4.03
C SER A 169 -7.22 17.96 -3.08
N ALA A 170 -7.73 19.11 -2.64
CA ALA A 170 -7.06 19.95 -1.66
C ALA A 170 -7.18 19.40 -0.22
N THR A 171 -8.24 18.63 0.08
CA THR A 171 -8.67 18.32 1.46
C THR A 171 -8.78 16.83 1.80
N LEU A 172 -8.69 15.94 0.80
CA LEU A 172 -8.82 14.48 0.94
C LEU A 172 -7.73 13.72 0.15
N PRO A 173 -6.99 12.78 0.76
CA PRO A 173 -5.97 11.98 0.08
C PRO A 173 -6.60 10.92 -0.84
N HIS A 174 -6.02 10.70 -2.02
CA HIS A 174 -6.46 9.63 -2.90
C HIS A 174 -6.12 8.25 -2.29
N ILE A 175 -6.96 7.25 -2.56
CA ILE A 175 -6.80 5.87 -2.07
C ILE A 175 -5.55 5.13 -2.60
N SER A 176 -4.69 5.79 -3.36
CA SER A 176 -3.40 5.28 -3.83
C SER A 176 -2.26 6.26 -3.57
N ALA A 177 -2.48 7.26 -2.70
CA ALA A 177 -1.68 8.47 -2.48
C ALA A 177 -1.28 9.30 -3.73
N LEU A 178 -1.85 9.00 -4.90
CA LEU A 178 -1.77 9.88 -6.06
C LEU A 178 -2.28 11.27 -5.69
N CYS A 179 -1.64 12.33 -6.20
CA CYS A 179 -1.91 13.72 -5.82
C CYS A 179 -1.58 14.05 -4.35
N ASN A 180 -0.79 13.25 -3.62
CA ASN A 180 -0.19 13.72 -2.37
C ASN A 180 0.80 14.85 -2.70
N ASN A 181 1.97 14.50 -3.24
CA ASN A 181 2.84 15.48 -3.87
C ASN A 181 2.24 15.96 -5.21
N LEU A 182 2.13 17.28 -5.39
CA LEU A 182 1.53 17.90 -6.59
C LEU A 182 2.56 18.12 -7.71
N ARG A 183 3.85 18.25 -7.37
CA ARG A 183 4.96 18.45 -8.33
C ARG A 183 5.49 17.12 -8.86
N PHE A 184 5.48 16.09 -8.00
CA PHE A 184 5.96 14.75 -8.32
C PHE A 184 4.90 13.70 -7.94
N PRO A 185 3.83 13.50 -8.74
CA PRO A 185 2.63 12.73 -8.35
C PRO A 185 2.82 11.24 -8.06
N HIS A 186 4.05 10.73 -8.18
CA HIS A 186 4.45 9.36 -7.87
C HIS A 186 5.15 9.22 -6.49
N TYR A 187 5.56 10.31 -5.84
CA TYR A 187 6.21 10.27 -4.52
C TYR A 187 5.28 9.69 -3.47
N GLY A 188 5.71 8.58 -2.85
CA GLY A 188 4.92 7.80 -1.89
C GLY A 188 3.63 7.15 -2.44
N MET A 189 3.39 7.24 -3.76
CA MET A 189 2.20 6.66 -4.41
C MET A 189 2.27 5.13 -4.38
N ALA A 190 1.12 4.47 -4.21
CA ALA A 190 1.05 3.02 -4.33
C ALA A 190 1.47 2.55 -5.73
N ARG A 191 2.30 1.50 -5.79
CA ARG A 191 2.77 0.84 -7.02
C ARG A 191 3.84 1.58 -7.81
N VAL A 192 4.82 2.08 -7.08
CA VAL A 192 6.08 2.66 -7.60
C VAL A 192 7.29 1.84 -7.14
N PRO A 193 8.41 1.84 -7.89
CA PRO A 193 9.66 1.21 -7.46
C PRO A 193 10.13 1.78 -6.12
N GLN A 194 10.61 0.93 -5.22
CA GLN A 194 11.24 1.36 -3.98
C GLN A 194 12.60 2.00 -4.26
N LEU A 195 12.95 3.05 -3.52
CA LEU A 195 14.21 3.77 -3.71
C LEU A 195 15.38 2.86 -3.38
N ALA A 196 16.31 2.76 -4.33
CA ALA A 196 17.57 2.03 -4.19
C ALA A 196 18.73 3.02 -4.26
N HIS A 197 19.67 2.93 -3.32
CA HIS A 197 20.93 3.68 -3.43
C HIS A 197 21.69 3.24 -4.69
N PRO A 198 22.39 4.16 -5.40
CA PRO A 198 23.06 3.84 -6.65
C PRO A 198 24.22 2.85 -6.49
N LYS A 199 24.83 2.79 -5.30
CA LYS A 199 25.85 1.79 -4.93
C LYS A 199 25.20 0.49 -4.43
N ARG A 200 24.46 -0.18 -5.31
CA ARG A 200 23.94 -1.54 -5.07
C ARG A 200 25.07 -2.56 -4.88
N GLY A 201 24.84 -3.60 -4.10
CA GLY A 201 25.81 -4.68 -3.92
C GLY A 201 26.06 -5.44 -5.23
N LYS A 202 27.32 -5.51 -5.68
CA LYS A 202 27.68 -6.28 -6.90
C LYS A 202 27.22 -7.73 -6.76
N LEU A 203 26.42 -8.19 -7.73
CA LEU A 203 25.85 -9.55 -7.80
C LEU A 203 26.90 -10.67 -7.63
N THR A 204 28.14 -10.42 -8.05
CA THR A 204 29.30 -11.33 -7.91
C THR A 204 29.64 -11.69 -6.46
N LEU A 205 29.32 -10.84 -5.48
CA LEU A 205 29.54 -11.15 -4.06
C LEU A 205 28.64 -12.30 -3.57
N ARG A 206 27.45 -12.50 -4.16
CA ARG A 206 26.45 -13.47 -3.68
C ARG A 206 26.97 -14.92 -3.61
N HIS A 207 27.95 -15.28 -4.44
CA HIS A 207 28.57 -16.61 -4.45
C HIS A 207 29.61 -16.83 -3.33
N ARG A 208 29.98 -15.78 -2.58
CA ARG A 208 30.96 -15.82 -1.49
C ARG A 208 30.37 -15.55 -0.10
N LEU A 209 29.05 -15.33 0.00
CA LEU A 209 28.34 -15.11 1.26
C LEU A 209 27.93 -16.43 1.93
N PRO A 210 27.93 -16.53 3.27
CA PRO A 210 27.48 -17.73 3.98
C PRO A 210 25.99 -18.00 3.74
N ASN A 211 25.58 -19.26 3.84
CA ASN A 211 24.18 -19.66 3.63
C ASN A 211 23.23 -18.94 4.62
N PRO A 212 22.08 -18.36 4.18
CA PRO A 212 21.17 -17.64 5.09
C PRO A 212 20.68 -18.45 6.29
N ARG A 213 20.43 -19.76 6.11
CA ARG A 213 20.03 -20.67 7.19
C ARG A 213 21.20 -21.05 8.09
N LEU A 214 22.43 -21.11 7.58
CA LEU A 214 23.63 -21.28 8.40
C LEU A 214 23.84 -20.07 9.32
N VAL A 215 23.67 -18.85 8.79
CA VAL A 215 23.72 -17.61 9.58
C VAL A 215 22.64 -17.63 10.67
N SER A 216 21.39 -17.93 10.31
CA SER A 216 20.27 -18.05 11.26
C SER A 216 20.54 -19.07 12.38
N ASN A 217 21.06 -20.25 12.04
CA ASN A 217 21.38 -21.29 13.02
C ASN A 217 22.55 -20.94 13.95
N ALA A 218 23.58 -20.24 13.46
CA ALA A 218 24.79 -19.95 14.23
C ALA A 218 24.69 -18.66 15.07
N LEU A 219 23.91 -17.68 14.61
CA LEU A 219 23.83 -16.36 15.22
C LEU A 219 22.47 -16.07 15.90
N CYS A 220 21.38 -16.57 15.34
CA CYS A 220 20.03 -16.03 15.58
C CYS A 220 19.06 -16.99 16.28
N LYS A 221 19.55 -18.10 16.83
CA LYS A 221 18.73 -18.96 17.70
C LYS A 221 18.58 -18.30 19.07
N ASP A 222 17.34 -18.06 19.49
CA ASP A 222 17.01 -17.73 20.88
C ASP A 222 17.57 -18.78 21.86
N VAL A 223 18.43 -18.29 22.77
CA VAL A 223 19.07 -19.03 23.87
C VAL A 223 19.07 -18.25 25.18
N SER A 224 18.95 -16.93 25.12
CA SER A 224 18.84 -16.03 26.27
C SER A 224 17.43 -15.93 26.84
N HIS A 225 16.40 -16.13 26.01
CA HIS A 225 15.01 -15.77 26.29
C HIS A 225 14.84 -14.32 26.80
N ALA A 226 15.70 -13.41 26.34
CA ALA A 226 15.73 -12.02 26.79
C ALA A 226 14.44 -11.26 26.45
N HIS A 227 13.91 -10.52 27.44
CA HIS A 227 12.81 -9.60 27.25
C HIS A 227 13.30 -8.17 27.09
N ALA A 228 12.60 -7.37 26.28
CA ALA A 228 13.00 -5.99 26.00
C ALA A 228 13.25 -5.18 27.29
N PRO A 229 14.36 -4.43 27.38
CA PRO A 229 14.55 -3.44 28.43
C PRO A 229 13.45 -2.37 28.33
N ARG A 230 13.27 -1.59 29.40
CA ARG A 230 12.17 -0.61 29.52
C ARG A 230 10.76 -1.24 29.45
N ARG A 231 10.66 -2.55 29.69
CA ARG A 231 9.41 -3.33 29.88
C ARG A 231 8.42 -3.31 28.71
N LEU A 232 8.77 -2.92 27.49
CA LEU A 232 7.80 -2.77 26.39
C LEU A 232 6.89 -3.99 26.18
N ASN A 233 5.61 -3.74 25.88
CA ASN A 233 4.62 -4.80 25.68
C ASN A 233 4.68 -5.39 24.26
N PHE A 234 4.11 -6.59 24.10
CA PHE A 234 4.01 -7.25 22.81
C PHE A 234 2.99 -6.58 21.88
N LEU A 235 2.01 -5.84 22.42
CA LEU A 235 1.09 -5.04 21.60
C LEU A 235 1.85 -3.99 20.76
N MET A 236 2.88 -3.34 21.31
CA MET A 236 3.73 -2.39 20.58
C MET A 236 4.38 -3.05 19.35
N VAL A 237 4.93 -4.26 19.51
CA VAL A 237 5.55 -5.02 18.39
C VAL A 237 4.55 -5.29 17.28
N VAL A 238 3.31 -5.67 17.64
CA VAL A 238 2.24 -5.95 16.67
C VAL A 238 1.62 -4.67 16.10
N PHE A 239 1.68 -3.54 16.81
CA PHE A 239 1.36 -2.23 16.26
C PHE A 239 2.41 -1.78 15.24
N GLY A 240 3.70 -2.04 15.50
CA GLY A 240 4.78 -1.85 14.53
C GLY A 240 4.58 -2.69 13.26
N GLN A 241 4.06 -3.92 13.39
CA GLN A 241 3.64 -4.75 12.26
C GLN A 241 2.41 -4.17 11.53
N PHE A 242 1.39 -3.70 12.26
CA PHE A 242 0.23 -3.02 11.68
C PHE A 242 0.64 -1.76 10.89
N LEU A 243 1.67 -1.04 11.36
CA LEU A 243 2.25 0.12 10.69
C LEU A 243 3.08 -0.26 9.45
N ASP A 244 3.91 -1.32 9.48
CA ASP A 244 4.53 -1.91 8.27
C ASP A 244 3.45 -2.22 7.22
N HIS A 245 2.33 -2.78 7.69
CA HIS A 245 1.20 -3.15 6.85
C HIS A 245 0.40 -1.96 6.29
N ASP A 246 0.67 -0.74 6.77
CA ASP A 246 0.11 0.52 6.22
C ASP A 246 1.01 1.12 5.13
N ILE A 247 2.34 1.05 5.34
CA ILE A 247 3.37 1.79 4.57
C ILE A 247 4.19 0.95 3.57
N VAL A 248 4.22 -0.39 3.70
CA VAL A 248 4.93 -1.24 2.73
C VAL A 248 4.30 -2.62 2.52
N LEU A 249 4.26 -3.03 1.25
CA LEU A 249 4.01 -4.40 0.80
C LEU A 249 4.92 -4.67 -0.40
N THR A 250 5.89 -5.57 -0.27
CA THR A 250 6.71 -6.00 -1.42
C THR A 250 6.19 -7.34 -1.96
N PRO A 251 5.56 -7.37 -3.15
CA PRO A 251 5.04 -8.61 -3.73
C PRO A 251 6.17 -9.58 -4.13
N SER A 252 5.78 -10.84 -4.39
CA SER A 252 6.70 -11.91 -4.78
C SER A 252 6.16 -12.70 -5.98
N GLY A 253 7.01 -12.86 -6.99
CA GLY A 253 6.60 -13.26 -8.32
C GLY A 253 6.29 -14.74 -8.48
N GLU A 254 5.07 -15.04 -8.89
CA GLU A 254 4.63 -16.40 -9.24
C GLU A 254 5.52 -17.06 -10.31
N HIS A 255 6.05 -16.24 -11.23
CA HIS A 255 6.87 -16.66 -12.37
C HIS A 255 8.37 -16.83 -12.07
N GLN A 256 8.85 -16.45 -10.88
CA GLN A 256 10.26 -16.62 -10.48
C GLN A 256 10.39 -17.39 -9.15
N LYS A 257 9.77 -18.57 -9.11
CA LYS A 257 10.06 -19.56 -8.07
C LYS A 257 11.53 -19.97 -8.13
N ARG A 258 12.31 -19.57 -7.13
CA ARG A 258 13.62 -20.16 -6.85
C ARG A 258 13.55 -20.88 -5.50
N HIS A 259 14.57 -21.66 -5.19
CA HIS A 259 14.79 -22.14 -3.83
C HIS A 259 15.85 -21.27 -3.18
N ALA A 260 15.68 -20.94 -1.90
CA ALA A 260 16.83 -20.50 -1.12
C ALA A 260 17.78 -21.71 -0.99
N PRO A 261 19.09 -21.52 -1.11
CA PRO A 261 20.02 -22.59 -0.77
C PRO A 261 19.82 -22.93 0.71
N PHE A 262 19.65 -24.21 1.03
CA PHE A 262 19.47 -24.70 2.39
C PHE A 262 20.77 -25.36 2.87
N SER A 263 21.27 -24.99 4.05
CA SER A 263 22.30 -25.76 4.75
C SER A 263 21.60 -26.75 5.68
N ALA A 264 21.73 -28.05 5.38
CA ALA A 264 21.14 -29.09 6.20
C ALA A 264 21.84 -29.25 7.54
N LEU A 265 21.08 -29.67 8.56
CA LEU A 265 21.59 -29.93 9.91
C LEU A 265 22.25 -31.32 10.02
N ASN A 266 21.97 -32.24 9.10
CA ASN A 266 22.55 -33.57 9.02
C ASN A 266 22.35 -34.23 7.64
N LYS A 267 22.99 -35.38 7.39
CA LYS A 267 22.86 -36.14 6.13
C LYS A 267 21.41 -36.50 5.76
N ARG A 268 20.50 -36.69 6.74
CA ARG A 268 19.08 -36.97 6.50
C ARG A 268 18.27 -35.76 6.02
N THR A 269 18.66 -34.53 6.40
CA THR A 269 18.00 -33.28 5.97
C THR A 269 18.60 -32.66 4.70
N ALA A 270 19.67 -33.24 4.14
CA ALA A 270 20.44 -32.76 2.98
C ALA A 270 19.63 -32.43 1.72
N ARG A 271 18.41 -32.97 1.56
CA ARG A 271 17.56 -32.78 0.37
C ARG A 271 16.43 -31.76 0.55
N GLN A 272 16.22 -31.23 1.76
CA GLN A 272 15.20 -30.19 1.98
C GLN A 272 15.66 -28.86 1.38
N ARG A 273 14.72 -28.09 0.83
CA ARG A 273 14.96 -26.77 0.22
C ARG A 273 13.88 -25.78 0.67
N MET A 274 14.28 -24.75 1.41
CA MET A 274 13.37 -23.64 1.74
C MET A 274 12.95 -22.94 0.44
N SER A 275 11.65 -22.72 0.25
CA SER A 275 11.12 -22.03 -0.92
C SER A 275 11.42 -20.52 -0.84
N PHE A 276 11.78 -19.91 -1.97
CA PHE A 276 12.03 -18.46 -2.02
C PHE A 276 11.54 -17.87 -3.35
N LEU A 277 10.36 -17.24 -3.29
CA LEU A 277 9.85 -16.44 -4.39
C LEU A 277 10.63 -15.13 -4.43
N ARG A 278 11.28 -14.80 -5.56
CA ARG A 278 11.91 -13.48 -5.75
C ARG A 278 10.86 -12.38 -5.68
N SER A 279 11.24 -11.20 -5.23
CA SER A 279 10.30 -10.07 -5.22
C SER A 279 10.05 -9.54 -6.62
N ASP A 280 8.82 -9.11 -6.90
CA ASP A 280 8.45 -8.64 -8.23
C ASP A 280 9.08 -7.29 -8.54
N ILE A 281 9.76 -7.26 -9.68
CA ILE A 281 10.28 -6.06 -10.34
C ILE A 281 9.28 -5.58 -11.39
N LEU A 282 9.14 -4.26 -11.56
CA LEU A 282 8.24 -3.73 -12.59
C LEU A 282 8.83 -3.89 -13.98
N ALA A 283 8.33 -4.88 -14.72
CA ALA A 283 8.44 -4.92 -16.17
C ALA A 283 7.56 -3.82 -16.81
N LEU A 284 7.85 -3.45 -18.05
CA LEU A 284 6.94 -2.62 -18.84
C LEU A 284 5.58 -3.35 -18.98
N PRO A 285 4.44 -2.66 -18.78
CA PRO A 285 3.14 -3.31 -18.80
C PRO A 285 2.85 -3.89 -20.18
N LYS A 286 2.74 -5.22 -20.25
CA LYS A 286 2.05 -5.86 -21.38
C LYS A 286 0.61 -5.35 -21.38
N CYS A 287 0.04 -5.11 -22.56
CA CYS A 287 -1.23 -4.39 -22.76
C CYS A 287 -2.49 -4.99 -22.08
N CYS A 288 -2.37 -6.14 -21.42
CA CYS A 288 -3.43 -6.86 -20.73
C CYS A 288 -3.12 -7.12 -19.24
N ASP A 289 -2.05 -6.54 -18.68
CA ASP A 289 -1.73 -6.73 -17.26
C ASP A 289 -2.87 -6.20 -16.38
N LYS A 290 -3.25 -6.95 -15.35
CA LYS A 290 -4.49 -6.74 -14.58
C LYS A 290 -4.42 -5.52 -13.67
N ASP A 291 -3.26 -4.88 -13.63
CA ASP A 291 -2.74 -4.26 -12.43
C ASP A 291 -1.68 -3.21 -12.79
N TYR A 292 -2.15 -1.97 -12.94
CA TYR A 292 -1.33 -0.81 -13.34
C TYR A 292 -0.29 -0.41 -12.28
N ALA A 293 0.96 -0.19 -12.71
CA ALA A 293 2.07 0.30 -11.89
C ALA A 293 2.94 1.26 -12.72
N ILE A 294 3.68 2.17 -12.08
CA ILE A 294 4.48 3.18 -12.79
C ILE A 294 5.95 2.74 -12.87
N VAL A 295 6.47 2.60 -14.09
CA VAL A 295 7.91 2.44 -14.34
C VAL A 295 8.53 3.82 -14.47
N THR A 296 9.45 4.18 -13.58
CA THR A 296 10.21 5.45 -13.67
C THR A 296 11.52 5.24 -14.44
N THR A 297 11.95 6.25 -15.20
CA THR A 297 13.17 6.18 -16.03
C THR A 297 14.44 5.94 -15.22
N LYS A 298 14.49 6.40 -13.96
CA LYS A 298 15.59 6.16 -12.99
C LYS A 298 15.70 4.71 -12.52
N HIS A 299 14.66 3.87 -12.68
CA HIS A 299 14.57 2.54 -12.06
C HIS A 299 14.20 1.42 -13.05
N LYS A 300 14.62 1.53 -14.32
CA LYS A 300 14.40 0.53 -15.38
C LYS A 300 14.66 -0.91 -14.91
N GLY A 301 13.60 -1.66 -14.58
CA GLY A 301 13.61 -3.11 -14.42
C GLY A 301 14.44 -3.70 -13.25
N THR A 302 14.90 -2.92 -12.27
CA THR A 302 15.84 -3.43 -11.24
C THR A 302 15.40 -3.24 -9.78
N SER A 303 14.50 -2.30 -9.44
CA SER A 303 13.93 -2.22 -8.08
C SER A 303 12.64 -3.04 -7.98
N PRO A 304 12.40 -3.75 -6.86
CA PRO A 304 11.06 -4.19 -6.53
C PRO A 304 10.20 -2.98 -6.16
N PHE A 305 8.88 -3.11 -6.25
CA PHE A 305 7.94 -2.01 -5.98
C PHE A 305 7.27 -2.11 -4.62
N ASN A 306 6.76 -1.00 -4.11
CA ASN A 306 5.79 -1.01 -3.01
C ASN A 306 4.39 -1.16 -3.62
N GLN A 307 3.66 -2.21 -3.27
CA GLN A 307 2.31 -2.47 -3.80
C GLN A 307 1.25 -1.58 -3.13
N ILE A 308 1.49 -1.15 -1.90
CA ILE A 308 0.62 -0.22 -1.15
C ILE A 308 1.22 1.18 -1.13
N THR A 309 0.50 2.13 -0.53
CA THR A 309 0.95 3.51 -0.27
C THR A 309 2.19 3.52 0.64
N ALA A 310 3.00 4.57 0.57
CA ALA A 310 4.14 4.75 1.48
C ALA A 310 3.77 5.52 2.76
N PHE A 311 2.76 6.38 2.66
CA PHE A 311 2.31 7.22 3.76
C PHE A 311 1.56 6.41 4.82
N VAL A 312 1.55 6.92 6.06
CA VAL A 312 0.65 6.47 7.12
C VAL A 312 -0.75 6.99 6.79
N ASP A 313 -1.43 6.37 5.82
CA ASP A 313 -2.71 6.81 5.24
C ASP A 313 -3.89 5.85 5.49
N ALA A 314 -3.71 4.97 6.49
CA ALA A 314 -4.67 3.97 6.94
C ALA A 314 -5.06 2.98 5.84
N SER A 315 -4.15 2.72 4.90
CA SER A 315 -4.28 1.73 3.84
C SER A 315 -4.44 0.29 4.39
N GLY A 316 -3.96 0.00 5.59
CA GLY A 316 -4.24 -1.21 6.35
C GLY A 316 -5.72 -1.39 6.75
N ILE A 317 -6.48 -0.29 6.81
CA ILE A 317 -7.94 -0.27 7.02
C ILE A 317 -8.68 -0.22 5.68
N TYR A 318 -8.33 0.74 4.82
CA TYR A 318 -9.12 1.10 3.63
C TYR A 318 -8.66 0.41 2.33
N GLY A 319 -7.41 -0.04 2.26
CA GLY A 319 -6.78 -0.72 1.14
C GLY A 319 -6.39 0.22 -0.01
N SER A 320 -5.16 0.12 -0.51
CA SER A 320 -4.54 1.10 -1.43
C SER A 320 -5.06 1.08 -2.88
N THR A 321 -6.30 0.66 -3.11
CA THR A 321 -6.94 0.65 -4.44
C THR A 321 -8.43 1.03 -4.36
N PRO A 322 -8.99 1.69 -5.39
CA PRO A 322 -10.43 1.97 -5.48
C PRO A 322 -11.30 0.70 -5.46
N LEU A 323 -10.71 -0.45 -5.80
CA LEU A 323 -11.33 -1.76 -5.71
C LEU A 323 -11.45 -2.19 -4.24
N ARG A 324 -10.33 -2.42 -3.53
CA ARG A 324 -10.34 -2.95 -2.16
C ARG A 324 -11.18 -2.10 -1.20
N MET A 325 -11.03 -0.77 -1.27
CA MET A 325 -11.87 0.19 -0.52
C MET A 325 -13.37 0.02 -0.75
N ARG A 326 -13.80 -0.25 -2.00
CA ARG A 326 -15.22 -0.46 -2.34
C ARG A 326 -15.73 -1.86 -2.02
N ALA A 327 -14.85 -2.84 -1.82
CA ALA A 327 -15.24 -4.16 -1.35
C ALA A 327 -15.62 -4.15 0.14
N LEU A 328 -14.91 -3.33 0.93
CA LEU A 328 -15.00 -3.25 2.38
C LEU A 328 -16.10 -2.29 2.89
N ARG A 329 -16.67 -1.44 2.04
CA ARG A 329 -17.73 -0.47 2.40
C ARG A 329 -19.13 -1.09 2.38
N SER A 330 -19.91 -0.77 3.41
CA SER A 330 -21.33 -1.15 3.51
C SER A 330 -22.25 -0.31 2.62
N PHE A 331 -21.79 0.90 2.26
CA PHE A 331 -22.58 1.95 1.61
C PHE A 331 -23.85 2.34 2.40
N LYS A 332 -23.74 2.33 3.73
CA LYS A 332 -24.74 2.87 4.68
C LYS A 332 -24.05 3.76 5.71
N HIS A 333 -24.43 5.03 5.76
CA HIS A 333 -23.92 6.04 6.71
C HIS A 333 -22.38 6.12 6.76
N GLY A 334 -21.71 5.91 5.63
CA GLY A 334 -20.26 5.92 5.48
C GLY A 334 -19.53 4.66 5.96
N LYS A 335 -20.24 3.69 6.54
CA LYS A 335 -19.62 2.62 7.34
C LYS A 335 -18.90 1.54 6.53
N LEU A 336 -17.86 0.98 7.13
CA LEU A 336 -17.24 -0.28 6.70
C LEU A 336 -18.07 -1.48 7.15
N ILE A 337 -18.00 -2.57 6.40
CA ILE A 337 -18.69 -3.82 6.70
C ILE A 337 -18.05 -4.45 7.95
N MET A 338 -18.88 -4.91 8.87
CA MET A 338 -18.52 -5.81 9.96
C MET A 338 -19.52 -6.97 10.02
N SER A 339 -19.21 -8.02 10.77
CA SER A 339 -20.11 -9.18 10.93
C SER A 339 -19.92 -9.84 12.29
N ARG A 340 -20.98 -10.44 12.83
CA ARG A 340 -20.91 -11.17 14.10
C ARG A 340 -20.58 -12.64 13.89
N TYR A 341 -19.57 -13.14 14.59
CA TYR A 341 -19.19 -14.54 14.64
C TYR A 341 -18.93 -14.92 16.10
N LYS A 342 -19.59 -16.00 16.59
CA LYS A 342 -19.56 -16.41 18.01
C LYS A 342 -19.80 -15.24 18.99
N GLY A 343 -20.75 -14.37 18.68
CA GLY A 343 -21.07 -13.16 19.46
C GLY A 343 -20.18 -11.94 19.17
N HIS A 344 -18.89 -12.14 18.89
CA HIS A 344 -17.93 -11.06 18.62
C HIS A 344 -18.21 -10.33 17.30
N LEU A 345 -18.10 -9.00 17.30
CA LEU A 345 -18.21 -8.15 16.09
C LEU A 345 -16.83 -8.02 15.43
N LEU A 346 -16.62 -8.68 14.30
CA LEU A 346 -15.34 -8.81 13.62
C LEU A 346 -15.38 -8.24 12.19
N LEU A 347 -14.22 -8.22 11.54
CA LEU A 347 -14.06 -8.05 10.10
C LEU A 347 -14.96 -9.03 9.31
N PRO A 348 -15.37 -8.70 8.07
CA PRO A 348 -16.13 -9.62 7.23
C PRO A 348 -15.26 -10.81 6.78
N ARG A 349 -15.82 -12.02 6.78
CA ARG A 349 -15.19 -13.16 6.08
C ARG A 349 -15.07 -12.86 4.58
N ASN A 350 -13.98 -13.32 3.96
CA ASN A 350 -13.64 -13.10 2.56
C ASN A 350 -14.50 -13.95 1.60
N SER A 351 -15.81 -13.83 1.69
CA SER A 351 -16.78 -14.66 0.97
C SER A 351 -17.92 -13.84 0.40
N LYS A 352 -18.54 -14.36 -0.67
CA LYS A 352 -19.63 -13.70 -1.42
C LYS A 352 -20.93 -13.52 -0.62
N ARG A 353 -20.97 -14.02 0.63
CA ARG A 353 -22.03 -13.77 1.62
C ARG A 353 -21.87 -12.40 2.30
N HIS A 354 -20.64 -11.93 2.49
CA HIS A 354 -20.32 -10.70 3.22
C HIS A 354 -19.76 -9.59 2.31
N LEU A 355 -19.11 -9.96 1.20
CA LEU A 355 -18.48 -9.02 0.26
C LEU A 355 -19.09 -9.13 -1.15
N PHE A 356 -19.11 -8.01 -1.89
CA PHE A 356 -19.55 -7.98 -3.29
C PHE A 356 -18.68 -8.84 -4.24
N TYR A 357 -17.45 -9.13 -3.83
CA TYR A 357 -16.48 -10.03 -4.47
C TYR A 357 -15.43 -10.43 -3.43
N THR A 358 -14.78 -11.57 -3.64
CA THR A 358 -13.63 -11.98 -2.84
C THR A 358 -12.42 -11.10 -3.15
N LEU A 359 -11.53 -10.98 -2.17
CA LEU A 359 -10.29 -10.23 -2.22
C LEU A 359 -9.10 -11.19 -2.09
N ASP A 360 -7.96 -10.79 -2.63
CA ASP A 360 -6.71 -11.51 -2.43
C ASP A 360 -6.19 -11.27 -1.00
N ASN A 361 -5.64 -12.31 -0.38
CA ASN A 361 -5.05 -12.29 0.95
C ASN A 361 -3.71 -13.05 0.91
N ALA A 362 -2.79 -12.69 1.80
CA ALA A 362 -1.50 -13.36 1.92
C ALA A 362 -1.69 -14.84 2.31
N ASN A 363 -0.75 -15.69 1.86
CA ASN A 363 -0.71 -17.15 2.07
C ASN A 363 -1.86 -17.95 1.42
N ARG A 364 -3.11 -17.46 1.46
CA ARG A 364 -4.29 -18.13 0.87
C ARG A 364 -5.18 -17.12 0.10
N PRO A 365 -4.87 -16.83 -1.18
CA PRO A 365 -5.64 -15.89 -1.99
C PRO A 365 -7.11 -16.32 -2.15
N ASN A 366 -8.05 -15.39 -1.98
CA ASN A 366 -9.51 -15.63 -2.10
C ASN A 366 -10.10 -16.69 -1.15
N ASP A 367 -9.37 -17.13 -0.11
CA ASP A 367 -9.86 -18.13 0.86
C ASP A 367 -11.03 -17.55 1.71
N PRO A 368 -12.24 -18.14 1.64
CA PRO A 368 -13.40 -17.69 2.43
C PRO A 368 -13.24 -17.99 3.93
N ALA A 369 -12.28 -18.83 4.33
CA ALA A 369 -11.89 -19.06 5.71
C ALA A 369 -10.89 -18.01 6.25
N LEU A 370 -10.63 -16.92 5.50
CA LEU A 370 -9.97 -15.71 6.00
C LEU A 370 -10.95 -14.53 6.14
N PHE A 371 -10.58 -13.53 6.92
CA PHE A 371 -11.20 -12.20 6.96
C PHE A 371 -10.69 -11.30 5.84
N ALA A 372 -11.39 -10.20 5.56
CA ALA A 372 -10.94 -9.14 4.66
C ALA A 372 -10.77 -7.80 5.41
N ALA A 373 -9.68 -7.11 5.10
CA ALA A 373 -9.30 -5.79 5.62
C ALA A 373 -8.58 -4.98 4.53
N GLY A 374 -8.09 -3.78 4.86
CA GLY A 374 -7.36 -2.92 3.92
C GLY A 374 -6.08 -3.54 3.38
N ASP A 375 -5.23 -4.11 4.24
CA ASP A 375 -4.07 -4.89 3.81
C ASP A 375 -4.40 -6.39 3.58
N VAL A 376 -3.52 -7.10 2.86
CA VAL A 376 -3.65 -8.53 2.52
C VAL A 376 -3.15 -9.49 3.61
N ARG A 377 -2.28 -9.03 4.52
CA ARG A 377 -1.66 -9.81 5.61
C ARG A 377 -2.46 -9.76 6.91
N ALA A 378 -3.58 -9.05 6.96
CA ALA A 378 -4.40 -8.81 8.16
C ALA A 378 -4.90 -10.04 8.95
N ASN A 379 -4.70 -11.26 8.42
CA ASN A 379 -5.02 -12.54 9.06
C ASN A 379 -3.79 -13.27 9.63
N GLU A 380 -2.60 -12.70 9.48
CA GLU A 380 -1.33 -13.41 9.74
C GLU A 380 -1.23 -13.87 11.19
N ASN A 381 -1.60 -13.03 12.17
CA ASN A 381 -1.77 -13.41 13.57
C ASN A 381 -3.03 -12.78 14.21
N PRO A 382 -3.54 -13.32 15.34
CA PRO A 382 -4.78 -12.83 15.94
C PRO A 382 -4.68 -11.46 16.64
N VAL A 383 -3.48 -11.04 17.07
CA VAL A 383 -3.29 -9.70 17.67
C VAL A 383 -3.33 -8.62 16.58
N LEU A 384 -2.69 -8.88 15.44
CA LEU A 384 -2.80 -8.06 14.23
C LEU A 384 -4.26 -8.02 13.73
N THR A 385 -4.93 -9.18 13.71
CA THR A 385 -6.36 -9.25 13.35
C THR A 385 -7.22 -8.42 14.31
N SER A 386 -6.84 -8.34 15.60
CA SER A 386 -7.48 -7.47 16.59
C SER A 386 -7.28 -5.99 16.26
N LEU A 387 -6.06 -5.56 15.91
CA LEU A 387 -5.78 -4.17 15.51
C LEU A 387 -6.60 -3.76 14.27
N HIS A 388 -6.57 -4.54 13.18
CA HIS A 388 -7.44 -4.28 12.02
C HIS A 388 -8.93 -4.27 12.40
N THR A 389 -9.35 -5.08 13.39
CA THR A 389 -10.75 -5.09 13.83
C THR A 389 -11.12 -3.83 14.61
N ILE A 390 -10.32 -3.37 15.58
CA ILE A 390 -10.65 -2.17 16.37
C ILE A 390 -10.59 -0.89 15.52
N PHE A 391 -9.66 -0.78 14.58
CA PHE A 391 -9.60 0.38 13.68
C PHE A 391 -10.76 0.41 12.65
N VAL A 392 -11.33 -0.74 12.28
CA VAL A 392 -12.59 -0.81 11.52
C VAL A 392 -13.81 -0.50 12.38
N ARG A 393 -13.78 -0.82 13.69
CA ARG A 393 -14.80 -0.32 14.65
C ARG A 393 -14.70 1.19 14.81
N GLU A 394 -13.50 1.75 14.90
CA GLU A 394 -13.27 3.18 15.09
C GLU A 394 -13.82 3.99 13.92
N HIS A 395 -13.50 3.64 12.67
CA HIS A 395 -14.14 4.24 11.50
C HIS A 395 -15.68 4.25 11.59
N ASN A 396 -16.27 3.15 12.09
CA ASN A 396 -17.71 3.04 12.27
C ASN A 396 -18.24 3.83 13.49
N ARG A 397 -17.40 4.09 14.51
CA ARG A 397 -17.66 4.99 15.64
C ARG A 397 -17.61 6.45 15.19
N VAL A 398 -16.57 6.89 14.47
CA VAL A 398 -16.51 8.24 13.88
C VAL A 398 -17.70 8.47 12.94
N CYS A 399 -18.09 7.50 12.12
CA CYS A 399 -19.33 7.60 11.32
C CYS A 399 -20.60 7.82 12.17
N ASN A 400 -20.68 7.30 13.41
CA ASN A 400 -21.78 7.64 14.33
C ASN A 400 -21.63 9.06 14.88
N LEU A 401 -20.44 9.44 15.34
CA LEU A 401 -20.17 10.77 15.90
C LEU A 401 -20.49 11.88 14.89
N LEU A 402 -20.14 11.69 13.62
CA LEU A 402 -20.46 12.62 12.55
C LEU A 402 -21.97 12.73 12.30
N VAL A 403 -22.72 11.63 12.42
CA VAL A 403 -24.19 11.65 12.25
C VAL A 403 -24.86 12.32 13.46
N ALA A 404 -24.40 12.04 14.68
CA ALA A 404 -24.87 12.70 15.91
C ALA A 404 -24.59 14.21 15.84
N ALA A 405 -23.33 14.63 15.70
CA ALA A 405 -22.96 16.05 15.68
C ALA A 405 -23.58 16.85 14.51
N LEU A 406 -23.97 16.20 13.40
CA LEU A 406 -24.81 16.83 12.37
C LEU A 406 -26.23 17.06 12.88
N SER A 407 -26.85 16.07 13.53
CA SER A 407 -28.18 16.17 14.15
C SER A 407 -28.21 17.24 15.24
N ASP A 408 -27.25 17.21 16.17
CA ASP A 408 -27.16 18.11 17.33
C ASP A 408 -26.99 19.58 16.91
N GLN A 409 -26.33 19.83 15.77
CA GLN A 409 -26.15 21.16 15.19
C GLN A 409 -27.21 21.51 14.12
N ASN A 410 -28.33 20.76 14.08
CA ASN A 410 -29.45 20.87 13.13
C ASN A 410 -29.00 20.99 11.66
N LYS A 411 -28.08 20.12 11.24
CA LYS A 411 -27.50 20.09 9.88
C LYS A 411 -28.06 18.92 9.08
N PRO A 412 -28.30 19.10 7.76
CA PRO A 412 -28.79 18.03 6.92
C PRO A 412 -27.81 16.86 6.87
N LEU A 413 -28.34 15.64 7.01
CA LEU A 413 -27.57 14.40 6.97
C LEU A 413 -26.75 14.30 5.68
N GLN A 414 -25.44 14.10 5.83
CA GLN A 414 -24.51 14.07 4.72
C GLN A 414 -24.52 12.73 3.98
N THR A 415 -24.09 12.74 2.72
CA THR A 415 -24.04 11.54 1.87
C THR A 415 -23.10 10.46 2.44
N ASP A 416 -23.35 9.19 2.10
CA ASP A 416 -22.48 8.06 2.44
C ASP A 416 -21.01 8.28 2.05
N GLU A 417 -20.75 8.90 0.90
CA GLU A 417 -19.38 9.22 0.47
C GLU A 417 -18.75 10.30 1.35
N TRP A 418 -19.50 11.35 1.73
CA TRP A 418 -19.00 12.40 2.60
C TRP A 418 -18.66 11.84 3.99
N LEU A 419 -19.58 11.07 4.59
CA LEU A 419 -19.39 10.42 5.89
C LEU A 419 -18.18 9.47 5.86
N PHE A 420 -18.07 8.62 4.84
CA PHE A 420 -16.93 7.72 4.66
C PHE A 420 -15.61 8.49 4.57
N GLN A 421 -15.54 9.56 3.77
CA GLN A 421 -14.30 10.30 3.57
C GLN A 421 -13.91 11.16 4.78
N GLN A 422 -14.87 11.73 5.52
CA GLN A 422 -14.55 12.45 6.77
C GLN A 422 -14.14 11.48 7.88
N ALA A 423 -14.84 10.36 8.07
CA ALA A 423 -14.44 9.34 9.04
C ALA A 423 -13.07 8.74 8.70
N ARG A 424 -12.79 8.43 7.42
CA ARG A 424 -11.43 8.05 6.98
C ARG A 424 -10.39 9.09 7.35
N LYS A 425 -10.68 10.38 7.13
CA LYS A 425 -9.74 11.47 7.40
C LYS A 425 -9.43 11.60 8.90
N VAL A 426 -10.43 11.44 9.77
CA VAL A 426 -10.22 11.42 11.23
C VAL A 426 -9.36 10.23 11.64
N VAL A 427 -9.70 9.00 11.21
CA VAL A 427 -8.95 7.78 11.58
C VAL A 427 -7.51 7.80 11.04
N MET A 428 -7.29 8.41 9.87
CA MET A 428 -5.92 8.69 9.40
C MET A 428 -5.17 9.63 10.33
N ALA A 429 -5.82 10.68 10.82
CA ALA A 429 -5.22 11.66 11.71
C ALA A 429 -4.95 11.08 13.12
N GLU A 430 -5.86 10.26 13.66
CA GLU A 430 -5.65 9.47 14.89
C GLU A 430 -4.43 8.53 14.73
N LEU A 431 -4.38 7.77 13.64
CA LEU A 431 -3.27 6.84 13.38
C LEU A 431 -1.93 7.59 13.26
N GLN A 432 -1.90 8.71 12.55
CA GLN A 432 -0.68 9.53 12.46
C GLN A 432 -0.28 10.14 13.81
N ASN A 433 -1.21 10.58 14.65
CA ASN A 433 -0.90 11.06 16.00
C ASN A 433 -0.23 9.96 16.85
N ILE A 434 -0.87 8.79 16.93
CA ILE A 434 -0.37 7.63 17.68
C ILE A 434 1.01 7.19 17.15
N VAL A 435 1.22 7.20 15.83
CA VAL A 435 2.51 6.83 15.24
C VAL A 435 3.62 7.79 15.67
N TYR A 436 3.44 9.10 15.50
CA TYR A 436 4.52 10.06 15.72
C TYR A 436 4.73 10.47 17.18
N ASN A 437 3.69 10.37 18.03
CA ASN A 437 3.73 10.87 19.41
C ASN A 437 3.65 9.77 20.48
N GLU A 438 3.35 8.51 20.13
CA GLU A 438 3.38 7.37 21.08
C GLU A 438 4.33 6.26 20.61
N PHE A 439 4.21 5.79 19.37
CA PHE A 439 4.99 4.65 18.87
C PHE A 439 6.45 4.98 18.53
N LEU A 440 6.71 6.01 17.71
CA LEU A 440 8.08 6.35 17.30
C LEU A 440 8.96 6.77 18.49
N PRO A 441 8.51 7.61 19.46
CA PRO A 441 9.27 7.92 20.66
C PRO A 441 9.63 6.66 21.48
N ALA A 442 8.67 5.74 21.66
CA ALA A 442 8.89 4.49 22.40
C ALA A 442 9.88 3.51 21.73
N VAL A 443 10.15 3.65 20.42
CA VAL A 443 11.10 2.81 19.66
C VAL A 443 12.46 3.51 19.46
N LEU A 444 12.45 4.81 19.22
CA LEU A 444 13.62 5.59 18.77
C LEU A 444 14.24 6.48 19.86
N GLY A 445 13.56 6.67 20.99
CA GLY A 445 13.87 7.71 21.98
C GLY A 445 13.07 8.99 21.72
N GLU A 446 12.76 9.76 22.78
CA GLU A 446 11.83 10.90 22.70
C GLU A 446 12.29 11.96 21.69
N SER A 447 13.57 12.34 21.74
CA SER A 447 14.17 13.39 20.89
C SER A 447 14.66 12.89 19.51
N ALA A 448 14.20 11.72 19.04
CA ALA A 448 14.75 11.10 17.83
C ALA A 448 14.30 11.73 16.50
N LEU A 449 13.18 12.45 16.51
CA LEU A 449 12.70 13.26 15.38
C LEU A 449 12.66 14.73 15.82
N PRO A 450 13.23 15.67 15.04
CA PRO A 450 13.02 17.10 15.28
C PRO A 450 11.55 17.50 15.14
N GLU A 451 11.19 18.67 15.67
CA GLU A 451 9.85 19.27 15.53
C GLU A 451 9.37 19.36 14.07
N TYR A 452 8.06 19.55 13.88
CA TYR A 452 7.47 19.58 12.54
C TYR A 452 7.40 20.99 11.95
N THR A 453 8.21 21.24 10.92
CA THR A 453 8.32 22.53 10.22
C THR A 453 7.34 22.69 9.04
N GLY A 454 6.50 21.69 8.76
CA GLY A 454 5.52 21.70 7.68
C GLY A 454 5.87 20.82 6.48
N TYR A 455 5.02 20.85 5.46
CA TYR A 455 5.15 20.03 4.25
C TYR A 455 6.09 20.65 3.20
N ASP A 456 7.13 19.93 2.78
CA ASP A 456 7.99 20.31 1.65
C ASP A 456 7.70 19.45 0.40
N PRO A 457 7.18 20.03 -0.71
CA PRO A 457 6.97 19.31 -1.96
C PRO A 457 8.25 18.85 -2.68
N LYS A 458 9.45 19.12 -2.16
CA LYS A 458 10.72 18.54 -2.63
C LYS A 458 11.01 17.17 -2.01
N VAL A 459 10.44 16.85 -0.85
CA VAL A 459 10.71 15.60 -0.12
C VAL A 459 10.09 14.40 -0.87
N ASP A 460 10.92 13.40 -1.15
CA ASP A 460 10.49 12.13 -1.73
C ASP A 460 10.14 11.14 -0.61
N ALA A 461 8.84 10.96 -0.39
CA ALA A 461 8.27 10.02 0.58
C ALA A 461 8.36 8.53 0.15
N THR A 462 8.94 8.21 -1.02
CA THR A 462 8.96 6.82 -1.53
C THR A 462 9.84 5.91 -0.68
N MET A 463 9.32 4.73 -0.30
CA MET A 463 10.00 3.79 0.60
C MET A 463 11.40 3.37 0.12
N ASN A 464 12.39 3.46 1.00
CA ASN A 464 13.78 3.03 0.77
C ASN A 464 13.94 1.52 1.01
N LEU A 465 14.66 0.82 0.11
CA LEU A 465 14.94 -0.62 0.25
C LEU A 465 15.64 -0.99 1.56
N LEU A 466 16.55 -0.15 2.08
CA LEU A 466 17.22 -0.45 3.36
C LEU A 466 16.23 -0.45 4.53
N PHE A 467 15.23 0.43 4.51
CA PHE A 467 14.15 0.44 5.49
C PHE A 467 13.29 -0.82 5.38
N THR A 468 12.71 -1.08 4.21
CA THR A 468 11.72 -2.16 3.99
C THR A 468 12.29 -3.57 4.05
N THR A 469 13.60 -3.70 3.86
CA THR A 469 14.27 -4.99 3.68
C THR A 469 15.26 -5.32 4.79
N ALA A 470 15.78 -4.33 5.52
CA ALA A 470 16.62 -4.53 6.68
C ALA A 470 16.07 -3.85 7.94
N ALA A 471 16.06 -2.51 7.98
CA ALA A 471 15.92 -1.80 9.26
C ALA A 471 14.56 -1.99 9.93
N TYR A 472 13.45 -1.81 9.22
CA TYR A 472 12.10 -1.92 9.81
C TYR A 472 11.68 -3.37 10.12
N ARG A 473 12.59 -4.33 9.91
CA ARG A 473 12.41 -5.74 10.27
C ARG A 473 12.90 -6.06 11.69
N TRP A 474 13.32 -5.06 12.45
CA TRP A 474 13.73 -5.18 13.86
C TRP A 474 12.67 -5.87 14.73
N GLY A 475 11.38 -5.61 14.45
CA GLY A 475 10.25 -6.18 15.18
C GLY A 475 10.17 -7.71 15.15
N HIS A 476 10.87 -8.38 14.23
CA HIS A 476 10.95 -9.85 14.21
C HIS A 476 11.77 -10.45 15.36
N SER A 477 12.79 -9.75 15.88
CA SER A 477 13.54 -10.23 17.05
C SER A 477 12.66 -10.13 18.31
N ALA A 478 11.92 -9.02 18.45
CA ALA A 478 11.00 -8.76 19.55
C ALA A 478 9.76 -9.69 19.65
N VAL A 479 9.60 -10.64 18.72
CA VAL A 479 8.48 -11.59 18.65
C VAL A 479 8.57 -12.67 19.74
N ARG A 480 7.49 -12.83 20.51
CA ARG A 480 7.36 -13.91 21.51
C ARG A 480 7.16 -15.28 20.89
N ASN A 481 7.64 -16.33 21.57
CA ASN A 481 7.36 -17.73 21.19
C ASN A 481 5.93 -18.18 21.59
N ASP A 482 5.31 -17.50 22.56
CA ASP A 482 3.92 -17.69 22.95
C ASP A 482 3.13 -16.37 22.89
N LEU A 483 1.87 -16.47 22.46
CA LEU A 483 0.89 -15.41 22.60
C LEU A 483 0.11 -15.64 23.90
N LEU A 484 0.03 -14.62 24.75
CA LEU A 484 -0.87 -14.68 25.90
C LEU A 484 -2.31 -14.40 25.46
N VAL A 485 -3.25 -15.13 26.06
CA VAL A 485 -4.68 -14.85 26.01
C VAL A 485 -5.14 -14.60 27.44
N ARG A 486 -5.66 -13.40 27.71
CA ARG A 486 -6.03 -12.93 29.05
C ARG A 486 -7.49 -12.53 29.09
N ASP A 487 -8.25 -12.96 30.10
CA ASP A 487 -9.63 -12.51 30.31
C ASP A 487 -9.73 -11.28 31.24
N PHE A 488 -10.94 -10.75 31.39
CA PHE A 488 -11.20 -9.56 32.21
C PHE A 488 -10.94 -9.79 33.72
N TYR A 489 -10.83 -11.03 34.17
CA TYR A 489 -10.47 -11.40 35.54
C TYR A 489 -8.94 -11.64 35.69
N GLY A 490 -8.16 -11.32 34.66
CA GLY A 490 -6.71 -11.53 34.63
C GLY A 490 -6.28 -12.99 34.45
N ARG A 491 -7.19 -13.95 34.29
CA ARG A 491 -6.84 -15.35 34.03
C ARG A 491 -6.21 -15.45 32.65
N THR A 492 -5.04 -16.06 32.58
CA THR A 492 -4.16 -15.98 31.41
C THR A 492 -3.68 -17.37 31.00
N TYR A 493 -3.74 -17.70 29.71
CA TYR A 493 -3.13 -18.90 29.15
C TYR A 493 -2.21 -18.57 27.97
N LYS A 494 -1.37 -19.54 27.59
CA LYS A 494 -0.39 -19.42 26.50
C LYS A 494 -0.86 -20.21 25.26
N GLU A 495 -0.91 -19.56 24.11
CA GLU A 495 -0.99 -20.22 22.80
C GLU A 495 0.38 -20.20 22.13
N PRO A 496 0.99 -21.35 21.76
CA PRO A 496 2.22 -21.38 20.98
C PRO A 496 2.05 -20.61 19.67
N PHE A 497 2.91 -19.61 19.40
CA PHE A 497 2.62 -18.62 18.34
C PHE A 497 2.50 -19.27 16.95
N GLN A 498 3.25 -20.35 16.68
CA GLN A 498 3.14 -21.11 15.43
C GLN A 498 1.74 -21.68 15.14
N ASN A 499 0.91 -21.95 16.16
CA ASN A 499 -0.46 -22.44 16.00
C ASN A 499 -1.46 -21.35 15.61
N ALA A 500 -1.14 -20.09 15.91
CA ALA A 500 -2.04 -18.96 15.71
C ALA A 500 -2.03 -18.44 14.26
N PHE A 501 -0.98 -18.74 13.48
CA PHE A 501 -0.80 -18.26 12.11
C PHE A 501 -2.00 -18.59 11.20
N PHE A 502 -2.67 -17.56 10.68
CA PHE A 502 -3.86 -17.68 9.82
C PHE A 502 -5.02 -18.51 10.43
N ASN A 503 -5.09 -18.62 11.76
CA ASN A 503 -6.04 -19.48 12.48
C ASN A 503 -7.31 -18.71 12.88
N THR A 504 -8.15 -18.38 11.89
CA THR A 504 -9.39 -17.61 12.11
C THR A 504 -10.40 -18.30 13.02
N LYS A 505 -10.44 -19.65 13.07
CA LYS A 505 -11.32 -20.41 13.97
C LYS A 505 -10.93 -20.20 15.45
N LEU A 506 -9.63 -20.16 15.75
CA LEU A 506 -9.12 -19.82 17.07
C LEU A 506 -9.47 -18.36 17.42
N PHE A 507 -9.19 -17.41 16.52
CA PHE A 507 -9.50 -15.99 16.71
C PHE A 507 -10.98 -15.75 17.04
N GLU A 508 -11.91 -16.34 16.27
CA GLU A 508 -13.37 -16.25 16.53
C GLU A 508 -13.80 -16.86 17.86
N THR A 509 -13.04 -17.81 18.41
CA THR A 509 -13.37 -18.49 19.68
C THR A 509 -12.87 -17.73 20.90
N VAL A 510 -11.80 -16.93 20.73
CA VAL A 510 -11.17 -16.16 21.81
C VAL A 510 -11.69 -14.72 21.86
N GLY A 511 -11.91 -14.10 20.70
CA GLY A 511 -12.36 -12.71 20.58
C GLY A 511 -11.24 -11.67 20.69
N VAL A 512 -11.50 -10.49 20.12
CA VAL A 512 -10.57 -9.34 20.05
C VAL A 512 -10.03 -8.96 21.42
N GLU A 513 -10.92 -8.82 22.40
CA GLU A 513 -10.58 -8.24 23.70
C GLU A 513 -9.53 -9.08 24.45
N LYS A 514 -9.60 -10.42 24.40
CA LYS A 514 -8.67 -11.28 25.12
C LYS A 514 -7.27 -11.35 24.50
N TRP A 515 -7.17 -11.18 23.18
CA TRP A 515 -5.88 -11.04 22.48
C TRP A 515 -5.21 -9.70 22.78
N LEU A 516 -5.98 -8.60 22.82
CA LEU A 516 -5.45 -7.29 23.19
C LEU A 516 -5.00 -7.27 24.66
N LEU A 517 -5.82 -7.77 25.60
CA LEU A 517 -5.44 -7.89 27.01
C LEU A 517 -4.14 -8.70 27.18
N GLY A 518 -4.02 -9.84 26.48
CA GLY A 518 -2.82 -10.67 26.53
C GLY A 518 -1.58 -10.00 25.93
N ALA A 519 -1.74 -9.29 24.81
CA ALA A 519 -0.65 -8.54 24.16
C ALA A 519 -0.18 -7.32 24.99
N MET A 520 -1.09 -6.64 25.68
CA MET A 520 -0.74 -5.54 26.60
C MET A 520 -0.03 -6.03 27.87
N HIS A 521 -0.37 -7.22 28.38
CA HIS A 521 0.21 -7.77 29.61
C HIS A 521 1.43 -8.68 29.39
N SER A 522 1.85 -8.90 28.16
CA SER A 522 3.09 -9.64 27.85
C SER A 522 4.20 -8.69 27.43
N ARG A 523 5.42 -8.91 27.92
CA ARG A 523 6.62 -8.20 27.43
C ARG A 523 7.00 -8.72 26.05
N ALA A 524 7.52 -7.82 25.22
CA ALA A 524 8.24 -8.19 23.99
C ALA A 524 9.50 -9.02 24.33
N MET A 525 10.00 -9.79 23.36
CA MET A 525 11.42 -10.21 23.41
C MET A 525 12.30 -8.98 23.17
N ASP A 526 13.60 -9.08 23.43
CA ASP A 526 14.52 -7.97 23.13
C ASP A 526 14.68 -7.74 21.60
N VAL A 527 15.36 -6.66 21.22
CA VAL A 527 15.75 -6.37 19.83
C VAL A 527 17.25 -6.58 19.71
N ASP A 528 17.62 -7.74 19.18
CA ASP A 528 19.01 -8.16 18.93
C ASP A 528 19.05 -9.19 17.77
N LEU A 529 20.06 -10.08 17.75
CA LEU A 529 20.15 -11.15 16.75
C LEU A 529 19.29 -12.37 17.05
N GLU A 530 18.88 -12.61 18.29
CA GLU A 530 18.12 -13.79 18.70
C GLU A 530 16.66 -13.70 18.24
N HIS A 531 16.12 -14.84 17.79
CA HIS A 531 14.77 -14.97 17.25
C HIS A 531 14.16 -16.30 17.69
N VAL A 532 12.90 -16.27 18.12
CA VAL A 532 12.18 -17.43 18.65
C VAL A 532 11.89 -18.49 17.58
N ASP A 533 11.89 -19.77 17.97
CA ASP A 533 11.69 -20.90 17.05
C ASP A 533 10.33 -20.85 16.31
N SER A 534 9.28 -20.23 16.88
CA SER A 534 7.99 -20.03 16.18
C SER A 534 8.11 -19.36 14.80
N ILE A 535 9.05 -18.41 14.64
CA ILE A 535 9.31 -17.72 13.36
C ILE A 535 10.61 -18.17 12.69
N ARG A 536 11.60 -18.65 13.46
CA ARG A 536 12.89 -19.12 12.95
C ARG A 536 12.82 -20.54 12.37
N ASP A 537 11.91 -21.37 12.89
CA ASP A 537 11.83 -22.81 12.57
C ASP A 537 10.42 -23.30 12.20
N PHE A 538 9.34 -22.63 12.61
CA PHE A 538 7.95 -23.07 12.41
C PHE A 538 7.07 -22.11 11.59
N LEU A 539 7.66 -21.12 10.90
CA LEU A 539 6.92 -20.05 10.22
C LEU A 539 5.83 -20.59 9.28
N PHE A 540 4.58 -20.20 9.56
CA PHE A 540 3.34 -20.63 8.88
C PHE A 540 3.14 -22.16 8.79
N SER A 541 3.90 -22.94 9.55
CA SER A 541 4.02 -24.40 9.43
C SER A 541 4.07 -25.09 10.81
N PRO A 542 3.07 -24.93 11.70
CA PRO A 542 3.10 -25.39 13.09
C PRO A 542 3.49 -26.86 13.28
N LYS A 543 3.13 -27.73 12.32
CA LYS A 543 3.41 -29.19 12.36
C LYS A 543 4.68 -29.62 11.60
N LYS A 544 5.46 -28.70 11.01
CA LYS A 544 6.61 -29.03 10.14
C LYS A 544 7.79 -28.06 10.34
N ARG A 545 8.66 -28.40 11.29
CA ARG A 545 9.93 -27.70 11.57
C ARG A 545 10.79 -27.59 10.29
N GLY A 546 11.41 -26.43 10.08
CA GLY A 546 12.34 -26.17 8.97
C GLY A 546 11.69 -25.89 7.61
N THR A 547 10.37 -25.73 7.53
CA THR A 547 9.67 -25.44 6.26
C THR A 547 9.98 -24.03 5.75
N LEU A 548 9.99 -23.05 6.66
CA LEU A 548 10.38 -21.65 6.43
C LEU A 548 11.08 -21.11 7.70
N ASP A 549 12.00 -20.16 7.50
CA ASP A 549 12.78 -19.48 8.53
C ASP A 549 12.77 -17.98 8.23
N LEU A 550 12.18 -17.17 9.11
CA LEU A 550 12.01 -15.74 8.88
C LEU A 550 13.34 -14.96 8.84
N VAL A 551 14.35 -15.37 9.62
CA VAL A 551 15.70 -14.78 9.62
C VAL A 551 16.40 -15.08 8.31
N ALA A 552 16.39 -16.35 7.89
CA ALA A 552 16.98 -16.76 6.62
C ALA A 552 16.24 -16.13 5.41
N LEU A 553 14.93 -15.93 5.50
CA LEU A 553 14.14 -15.19 4.50
C LEU A 553 14.50 -13.69 4.47
N ASN A 554 14.69 -13.04 5.62
CA ASN A 554 15.10 -11.64 5.70
C ASN A 554 16.49 -11.43 5.06
N ILE A 555 17.47 -12.27 5.44
CA ILE A 555 18.81 -12.28 4.82
C ILE A 555 18.72 -12.53 3.31
N GLN A 556 17.97 -13.55 2.89
CA GLN A 556 17.85 -13.89 1.48
C GLN A 556 17.10 -12.82 0.68
N ARG A 557 16.15 -12.08 1.28
CA ARG A 557 15.46 -10.92 0.67
C ARG A 557 16.39 -9.70 0.57
N GLY A 558 17.20 -9.42 1.58
CA GLY A 558 18.24 -8.38 1.51
C GLY A 558 19.21 -8.62 0.36
N ARG A 559 19.66 -9.87 0.20
CA ARG A 559 20.49 -10.29 -0.94
C ARG A 559 19.74 -10.22 -2.27
N ASP A 560 18.46 -10.62 -2.31
CA ASP A 560 17.61 -10.55 -3.51
C ASP A 560 17.49 -9.12 -4.05
N HIS A 561 17.27 -8.16 -3.14
CA HIS A 561 17.12 -6.72 -3.36
C HIS A 561 18.43 -5.96 -3.58
N GLU A 562 19.59 -6.64 -3.58
CA GLU A 562 20.92 -6.03 -3.82
C GLU A 562 21.31 -4.95 -2.79
N LEU A 563 20.85 -5.12 -1.54
CA LEU A 563 21.26 -4.24 -0.44
C LEU A 563 22.79 -4.16 -0.33
N PRO A 564 23.34 -3.00 0.08
CA PRO A 564 24.72 -2.91 0.51
C PRO A 564 24.96 -3.81 1.75
N SER A 565 26.20 -4.25 1.94
CA SER A 565 26.59 -4.88 3.20
C SER A 565 26.58 -3.87 4.35
N TYR A 566 26.53 -4.36 5.59
CA TYR A 566 26.45 -3.58 6.82
C TYR A 566 27.40 -2.35 6.85
N LEU A 567 28.69 -2.55 6.56
CA LEU A 567 29.68 -1.46 6.56
C LEU A 567 29.46 -0.44 5.44
N ALA A 568 28.93 -0.87 4.29
CA ALA A 568 28.56 0.02 3.20
C ALA A 568 27.26 0.78 3.51
N ALA A 569 26.32 0.18 4.25
CA ALA A 569 25.13 0.85 4.76
C ALA A 569 25.49 1.91 5.82
N ARG A 570 26.39 1.59 6.77
CA ARG A 570 26.95 2.57 7.73
C ARG A 570 27.57 3.78 7.02
N LYS A 571 28.43 3.55 6.02
CA LYS A 571 29.03 4.63 5.24
C LYS A 571 28.01 5.45 4.42
N LEU A 572 26.86 4.88 4.03
CA LEU A 572 25.78 5.63 3.37
C LEU A 572 25.01 6.56 4.33
N TYR A 573 24.95 6.22 5.62
CA TYR A 573 24.26 7.00 6.67
C TYR A 573 25.23 7.84 7.54
N GLY A 574 26.45 8.09 7.06
CA GLY A 574 27.45 8.90 7.76
C GLY A 574 27.83 8.31 9.12
N LEU A 575 27.99 6.99 9.18
CA LEU A 575 28.53 6.25 10.33
C LEU A 575 29.92 5.71 10.00
N SER A 576 30.70 5.43 11.03
CA SER A 576 32.05 4.88 10.92
C SER A 576 32.05 3.49 10.28
N GLY A 577 33.14 3.17 9.57
CA GLY A 577 33.20 2.08 8.61
C GLY A 577 33.57 0.70 9.17
N GLY A 578 33.52 0.50 10.50
CA GLY A 578 33.98 -0.72 11.16
C GLY A 578 32.91 -1.42 11.99
N LEU A 579 33.35 -2.21 12.96
CA LEU A 579 32.51 -3.04 13.83
C LEU A 579 32.37 -2.46 15.25
N GLU A 580 32.90 -1.25 15.50
CA GLU A 580 32.97 -0.59 16.81
C GLU A 580 31.67 -0.61 17.62
N ASP A 581 30.51 -0.44 16.97
CA ASP A 581 29.20 -0.46 17.63
C ASP A 581 28.69 -1.86 18.00
N ILE A 582 29.31 -2.93 17.49
CA ILE A 582 28.97 -4.32 17.82
C ILE A 582 29.83 -4.78 19.02
N PRO A 583 29.28 -5.47 20.04
CA PRO A 583 30.06 -6.07 21.13
C PRO A 583 31.14 -7.05 20.64
N LYS A 584 32.36 -7.04 21.21
CA LYS A 584 33.51 -7.83 20.72
C LYS A 584 33.21 -9.32 20.53
N ASN A 585 32.65 -9.97 21.55
CA ASN A 585 32.21 -11.37 21.52
C ASN A 585 31.20 -11.66 20.39
N LEU A 586 30.39 -10.68 20.00
CA LEU A 586 29.43 -10.80 18.89
C LEU A 586 30.11 -10.55 17.54
N GLN A 587 31.12 -9.67 17.46
CA GLN A 587 31.97 -9.52 16.27
C GLN A 587 32.65 -10.85 15.93
N GLU A 588 33.25 -11.52 16.93
CA GLU A 588 33.90 -12.82 16.79
C GLU A 588 32.95 -13.89 16.24
N ARG A 589 31.76 -14.04 16.87
CA ARG A 589 30.70 -14.95 16.38
C ARG A 589 30.29 -14.65 14.94
N ILE A 590 30.07 -13.37 14.60
CA ILE A 590 29.69 -12.95 13.23
C ILE A 590 30.80 -13.27 12.23
N LEU A 591 32.07 -12.99 12.56
CA LEU A 591 33.20 -13.20 11.67
C LEU A 591 33.54 -14.68 11.47
N ALA A 592 33.30 -15.54 12.46
CA ALA A 592 33.40 -17.00 12.28
C ALA A 592 32.47 -17.51 11.15
N VAL A 593 31.30 -16.87 10.95
CA VAL A 593 30.34 -17.22 9.91
C VAL A 593 30.60 -16.48 8.59
N TYR A 594 30.85 -15.17 8.63
CA TYR A 594 30.98 -14.31 7.43
C TYR A 594 32.39 -14.23 6.85
N ARG A 595 33.43 -14.60 7.62
CA ARG A 595 34.86 -14.57 7.32
C ARG A 595 35.48 -13.20 7.02
N LYS A 596 34.71 -12.20 6.61
CA LYS A 596 35.16 -10.83 6.34
C LYS A 596 34.10 -9.80 6.74
N PRO A 597 34.47 -8.67 7.40
CA PRO A 597 33.50 -7.64 7.83
C PRO A 597 32.62 -7.11 6.68
N HIS A 598 33.20 -6.90 5.49
CA HIS A 598 32.47 -6.38 4.32
C HIS A 598 31.43 -7.36 3.72
N HIS A 599 31.35 -8.61 4.20
CA HIS A 599 30.33 -9.58 3.77
C HIS A 599 29.05 -9.56 4.63
N ILE A 600 29.05 -8.91 5.80
CA ILE A 600 27.93 -8.94 6.75
C ILE A 600 26.68 -8.33 6.10
N ASP A 601 25.56 -9.07 6.07
CA ASP A 601 24.29 -8.57 5.55
C ASP A 601 23.76 -7.44 6.47
N ALA A 602 23.23 -6.34 5.90
CA ALA A 602 22.86 -5.16 6.67
C ALA A 602 21.84 -5.43 7.80
N PHE A 603 20.91 -6.37 7.60
CA PHE A 603 19.97 -6.83 8.63
C PHE A 603 20.66 -7.46 9.84
N VAL A 604 21.69 -8.29 9.61
CA VAL A 604 22.44 -8.97 10.67
C VAL A 604 23.36 -7.98 11.41
N GLY A 605 24.07 -7.13 10.66
CA GLY A 605 24.96 -6.16 11.29
C GLY A 605 24.22 -5.11 12.12
N GLY A 606 23.11 -4.57 11.63
CA GLY A 606 22.34 -3.56 12.35
C GLY A 606 21.60 -4.08 13.58
N LEU A 607 21.27 -5.38 13.63
CA LEU A 607 20.73 -6.04 14.83
C LEU A 607 21.82 -6.45 15.84
N ALA A 608 23.09 -6.39 15.45
CA ALA A 608 24.22 -6.69 16.33
C ALA A 608 24.83 -5.44 16.99
N GLU A 609 24.41 -4.25 16.58
CA GLU A 609 24.84 -2.97 17.16
C GLU A 609 24.30 -2.78 18.59
N ARG A 610 25.11 -2.19 19.47
CA ARG A 610 24.64 -1.66 20.76
C ARG A 610 23.61 -0.57 20.50
N LYS A 611 22.53 -0.59 21.29
CA LYS A 611 21.38 0.30 21.15
C LYS A 611 21.80 1.75 21.42
N VAL A 612 21.26 2.69 20.62
CA VAL A 612 21.36 4.12 20.89
C VAL A 612 20.68 4.42 22.23
N HIS A 613 21.15 5.43 22.97
CA HIS A 613 20.49 5.84 24.21
C HIS A 613 18.99 6.08 23.98
N GLU A 614 18.18 5.64 24.94
CA GLU A 614 16.71 5.60 24.89
C GLU A 614 16.05 4.67 23.85
N SER A 615 16.73 4.27 22.77
CA SER A 615 16.16 3.49 21.66
C SER A 615 16.27 1.96 21.85
N LEU A 616 15.49 1.24 21.05
CA LEU A 616 15.61 -0.20 20.82
C LEU A 616 16.60 -0.55 19.70
N LEU A 617 17.05 0.44 18.92
CA LEU A 617 17.82 0.26 17.70
C LEU A 617 19.27 0.72 17.85
N GLY A 618 20.18 0.03 17.18
CA GLY A 618 21.56 0.50 16.99
C GLY A 618 21.66 1.66 15.98
N PRO A 619 22.80 2.39 15.94
CA PRO A 619 22.97 3.62 15.16
C PRO A 619 22.59 3.52 13.68
N LEU A 620 22.85 2.38 13.01
CA LEU A 620 22.48 2.19 11.60
C LEU A 620 20.97 2.06 11.44
N LEU A 621 20.32 1.21 12.23
CA LEU A 621 18.89 0.98 12.10
C LEU A 621 18.09 2.20 12.55
N HIS A 622 18.54 2.87 13.62
CA HIS A 622 18.00 4.15 14.09
C HIS A 622 17.99 5.19 12.97
N LYS A 623 19.16 5.49 12.37
CA LYS A 623 19.25 6.47 11.27
C LYS A 623 18.41 6.11 10.03
N ILE A 624 18.31 4.83 9.65
CA ILE A 624 17.48 4.40 8.52
C ILE A 624 15.98 4.62 8.82
N VAL A 625 15.54 4.35 10.05
CA VAL A 625 14.14 4.50 10.45
C VAL A 625 13.77 5.98 10.62
N VAL A 626 14.64 6.79 11.22
CA VAL A 626 14.46 8.25 11.33
C VAL A 626 14.38 8.92 9.95
N ASP A 627 15.31 8.64 9.02
CA ASP A 627 15.27 9.15 7.63
C ASP A 627 13.91 8.88 6.99
N GLN A 628 13.45 7.62 7.06
CA GLN A 628 12.23 7.24 6.35
C GLN A 628 10.99 7.86 6.99
N PHE A 629 10.87 7.92 8.31
CA PHE A 629 9.69 8.53 8.96
C PHE A 629 9.67 10.06 8.82
N LEU A 630 10.82 10.75 8.88
CA LEU A 630 10.87 12.18 8.53
C LEU A 630 10.42 12.41 7.08
N ARG A 631 10.89 11.59 6.14
CA ARG A 631 10.46 11.68 4.74
C ARG A 631 8.99 11.29 4.51
N LEU A 632 8.39 10.47 5.37
CA LEU A 632 6.94 10.18 5.36
C LEU A 632 6.10 11.30 6.00
N ARG A 633 6.66 12.07 6.94
CA ARG A 633 6.01 13.20 7.62
C ARG A 633 6.08 14.48 6.78
N ASP A 634 7.31 14.87 6.44
CA ASP A 634 7.64 16.14 5.79
C ASP A 634 7.26 16.10 4.29
N GLY A 635 7.17 14.90 3.71
CA GLY A 635 6.65 14.66 2.36
C GLY A 635 5.12 14.44 2.27
N ASP A 636 4.36 14.47 3.37
CA ASP A 636 2.90 14.25 3.37
C ASP A 636 2.10 15.56 3.45
N ARG A 637 1.50 15.95 2.32
CA ARG A 637 0.59 17.08 2.22
C ARG A 637 -0.72 16.89 2.99
N PHE A 638 -0.98 15.67 3.46
CA PHE A 638 -2.12 15.29 4.28
C PHE A 638 -1.71 14.82 5.69
N PHE A 639 -0.48 15.09 6.14
CA PHE A 639 -0.10 14.89 7.55
C PHE A 639 -1.08 15.63 8.47
N TYR A 640 -1.41 15.08 9.64
CA TYR A 640 -2.53 15.55 10.45
C TYR A 640 -2.44 17.04 10.83
N SER A 641 -1.25 17.56 11.14
CA SER A 641 -1.01 18.98 11.40
C SER A 641 -1.28 19.88 10.17
N ASN A 642 -1.15 19.35 8.94
CA ASN A 642 -1.48 20.03 7.69
C ASN A 642 -2.94 19.85 7.25
N MET A 643 -3.71 18.95 7.89
CA MET A 643 -5.02 18.56 7.39
C MET A 643 -6.01 19.72 7.47
N LYS A 644 -6.37 20.28 6.29
CA LYS A 644 -7.38 21.34 6.20
C LYS A 644 -8.77 20.81 6.59
N TRP A 645 -9.17 21.05 7.83
CA TRP A 645 -10.51 20.78 8.36
C TRP A 645 -11.49 21.89 7.95
N GLY A 646 -12.75 21.55 7.68
CA GLY A 646 -13.81 22.54 7.47
C GLY A 646 -14.48 22.90 8.80
N LYS A 647 -15.08 24.10 8.92
CA LYS A 647 -15.61 24.67 10.18
C LYS A 647 -16.40 23.70 11.06
N PHE A 648 -17.22 22.82 10.47
CA PHE A 648 -17.92 21.76 11.21
C PHE A 648 -16.97 20.74 11.86
N MET A 649 -16.03 20.19 11.08
CA MET A 649 -15.06 19.20 11.54
C MET A 649 -14.12 19.77 12.62
N SER A 650 -13.64 21.00 12.44
CA SER A 650 -12.78 21.70 13.42
C SER A 650 -13.46 21.93 14.78
N GLY A 651 -14.80 21.92 14.82
CA GLY A 651 -15.57 22.06 16.06
C GLY A 651 -15.69 20.76 16.88
N LEU A 652 -15.38 19.60 16.29
CA LEU A 652 -15.53 18.29 16.93
C LEU A 652 -14.36 18.02 17.88
N ASP A 653 -14.65 17.57 19.10
CA ASP A 653 -13.62 17.40 20.15
C ASP A 653 -12.54 16.38 19.77
N ILE A 654 -12.93 15.29 19.11
CA ILE A 654 -11.99 14.31 18.53
C ILE A 654 -10.96 14.95 17.58
N VAL A 655 -11.35 15.98 16.82
CA VAL A 655 -10.41 16.69 15.92
C VAL A 655 -9.49 17.61 16.73
N LYS A 656 -10.01 18.28 17.76
CA LYS A 656 -9.20 19.10 18.69
C LYS A 656 -8.16 18.25 19.41
N GLN A 657 -8.57 17.12 20.00
CA GLN A 657 -7.71 16.17 20.70
C GLN A 657 -6.56 15.67 19.82
N ILE A 658 -6.82 15.32 18.56
CA ILE A 658 -5.77 14.95 17.58
C ILE A 658 -4.82 16.13 17.30
N GLN A 659 -5.34 17.35 17.16
CA GLN A 659 -4.53 18.55 16.94
C GLN A 659 -3.71 18.99 18.18
N MET A 660 -4.13 18.57 19.38
CA MET A 660 -3.43 18.81 20.66
C MET A 660 -2.60 17.59 21.12
N HIS A 661 -2.48 16.58 20.23
CA HIS A 661 -1.72 15.34 20.42
C HIS A 661 -2.27 14.32 21.44
N GLU A 662 -3.45 14.56 22.00
CA GLU A 662 -4.02 13.85 23.15
C GLU A 662 -4.52 12.42 22.85
N VAL A 663 -4.82 12.06 21.59
CA VAL A 663 -5.42 10.75 21.26
C VAL A 663 -4.37 9.64 21.24
N ARG A 664 -4.51 8.68 22.16
CA ARG A 664 -3.60 7.54 22.35
C ARG A 664 -4.18 6.23 21.81
N LEU A 665 -3.33 5.21 21.63
CA LEU A 665 -3.78 3.87 21.26
C LEU A 665 -4.69 3.25 22.35
N ALA A 666 -4.49 3.63 23.62
CA ALA A 666 -5.34 3.22 24.73
C ALA A 666 -6.81 3.66 24.51
N ASP A 667 -7.05 4.90 24.08
CA ASP A 667 -8.39 5.45 23.87
C ASP A 667 -9.12 4.68 22.76
N VAL A 668 -8.45 4.47 21.63
CA VAL A 668 -8.97 3.67 20.50
C VAL A 668 -9.31 2.25 20.95
N ILE A 669 -8.56 1.65 21.88
CA ILE A 669 -8.89 0.34 22.45
C ILE A 669 -10.12 0.40 23.36
N GLN A 670 -10.21 1.36 24.28
CA GLN A 670 -11.36 1.47 25.20
C GLN A 670 -12.66 1.79 24.45
N LEU A 671 -12.63 2.78 23.55
CA LEU A 671 -13.77 3.25 22.75
C LEU A 671 -14.32 2.20 21.77
N ASN A 672 -13.55 1.14 21.46
CA ASN A 672 -13.94 0.10 20.50
C ASN A 672 -14.01 -1.32 21.08
N THR A 673 -13.90 -1.50 22.40
CA THR A 673 -13.94 -2.82 23.03
C THR A 673 -14.81 -2.81 24.30
N ARG A 674 -14.59 -3.78 25.20
CA ARG A 674 -15.11 -3.80 26.58
C ARG A 674 -13.97 -3.68 27.61
N ILE A 675 -12.76 -3.41 27.13
CA ILE A 675 -11.60 -3.09 27.97
C ILE A 675 -11.86 -1.70 28.55
N LYS A 676 -11.44 -1.52 29.81
CA LYS A 676 -11.50 -0.26 30.57
C LYS A 676 -10.11 0.01 31.13
N GLU A 677 -9.85 1.21 31.61
CA GLU A 677 -8.65 1.59 32.37
C GLU A 677 -8.25 0.54 33.42
N SER A 678 -9.23 0.05 34.20
CA SER A 678 -9.06 -0.98 35.24
C SER A 678 -8.61 -2.37 34.72
N HIS A 679 -8.54 -2.55 33.40
CA HIS A 679 -8.07 -3.77 32.73
C HIS A 679 -6.78 -3.54 31.93
N MET A 680 -6.18 -2.34 31.98
CA MET A 680 -4.93 -2.00 31.31
C MET A 680 -3.73 -2.07 32.27
N PRO A 681 -2.48 -2.15 31.77
CA PRO A 681 -1.29 -2.05 32.63
C PRO A 681 -1.23 -0.70 33.36
N SER A 682 -0.72 -0.67 34.60
CA SER A 682 -0.61 0.57 35.38
C SER A 682 0.45 1.51 34.81
N LYS A 683 0.20 2.82 34.91
CA LYS A 683 1.04 3.90 34.36
C LYS A 683 2.44 3.91 34.97
N ASP A 684 2.57 3.77 36.29
CA ASP A 684 3.86 3.67 36.99
C ASP A 684 4.59 2.34 36.74
N GLY A 685 3.91 1.37 36.12
CA GLY A 685 4.48 0.12 35.64
C GLY A 685 4.75 0.10 34.14
N ALA A 686 4.40 1.17 33.41
CA ALA A 686 3.97 1.08 32.02
C ALA A 686 5.05 0.70 31.00
N MET A 687 4.72 -0.39 30.33
CA MET A 687 4.93 -0.57 28.91
C MET A 687 4.47 0.68 28.13
N LYS A 688 5.41 1.52 27.64
CA LYS A 688 5.20 2.88 27.06
C LYS A 688 4.16 3.07 25.93
N VAL A 689 3.45 2.03 25.48
CA VAL A 689 2.45 2.11 24.39
C VAL A 689 1.16 1.42 24.82
N ALA A 690 0.05 2.15 24.75
CA ALA A 690 -1.30 1.75 25.22
C ALA A 690 -1.43 1.50 26.75
N ALA A 691 -0.80 2.37 27.55
CA ALA A 691 -1.01 2.54 29.01
C ALA A 691 -0.76 4.01 29.38
#